data_AF-A0A2Z5A315-F1
#
_entry.id   AF-A0A2Z5A315-F1
#
_cell.length_a   1.000
_cell.length_b   1.000
_cell.length_c   1.000
_cell.angle_alpha   90.00
_cell.angle_beta   90.00
_cell.angle_gamma   90.00
#
_symmetry.space_group_name_H-M   'P 1'
#
loop_
_entity.id
_entity.type
_entity.pdbx_description
1 polymer ?
#
loop_
_entity_poly.entity_id
_entity_poly.type
_entity_poly.pdbx_seq_one_letter_code
_entity_poly.pdbx_strand_id
1 'polypeptide(L)'
;MNDDLPYQDCGERICIVGGGPGGLCMARALKRRGLDYEQFERHSDFGGVWDLDNPGTPMYESAHFISSRDLSGFLDYPMPAAFPDYPGNRQILDYLRAFARTFGLYAQVRFNTAVERVDQDADGRWIVTLDSGERRRYRALICASGCNWDPNLPEIPGHFSGEIRHAVSYRRATEFQGKRVLIVGAGNSGADIACDAAANADRAFISLRRGYHVIPKHLFGVPADVFGERGPRLPLWLERPLFQGLLRLLQGDLTRFGLPRPDHRLFESHPLLNSQLLHHLQHGNIQARPDIAHFEGDQVVFRDGSRESLDLVLYATGYRWSCRYAADYFTWQHGRPQLYLSIFSREHRNLFGIGYLETNSSAYKLFDQEAHLIACHLADQLQRPRQAREFQALIQQDDPDLSGGIRFVDSPRHAVYLEVHALQNYLRQLRRRLGWSDLTPGYFDPLRQAPAPLPASLPMSDVILITGAAGGIGQCLARQLSRRPVQLVLVDRDARGLAALRAELGEATLTYAADLCDEDQLAALIDFVQQRCGRLDALVNNAAIVRVGPLTERSPASIRQELDINLLTPLLLARLAIPLLRRSTNARLVTTVSLAGIFPTPESPVYCASKFGLRGAMLALAQDLAPQGIRVCCVLPSATDTPMLRREAIAGGNALQFMDPPQSPETVARLLVRVLDRPRLESAPRAGELWLSRLAMLVPDLLPRVLPFFQRRGERGLRRYLSDLEQRGLAERHEGAWRLRPDDRAE
;
A
#
# COMPACT_ATOMS: atom_id res chain seq x y z
N MET A 1 42.19 29.00 -8.07
CA MET A 1 43.23 28.13 -8.68
C MET A 1 42.77 26.69 -8.47
N ASN A 2 42.23 25.92 -9.42
CA ASN A 2 42.15 25.99 -10.89
C ASN A 2 40.69 25.81 -11.32
N ASP A 3 40.09 26.81 -12.00
CA ASP A 3 38.72 26.73 -12.53
C ASP A 3 38.65 26.23 -14.00
N ASP A 4 39.77 25.90 -14.63
CA ASP A 4 39.84 25.59 -16.07
C ASP A 4 40.05 24.10 -16.39
N LEU A 5 39.37 23.19 -15.69
CA LEU A 5 39.23 21.81 -16.20
C LEU A 5 37.91 21.72 -17.00
N PRO A 6 37.94 21.30 -18.28
CA PRO A 6 36.76 21.27 -19.12
C PRO A 6 35.68 20.35 -18.52
N TYR A 7 34.44 20.84 -18.47
CA TYR A 7 33.27 20.07 -18.07
C TYR A 7 32.24 20.03 -19.21
N GLN A 8 31.42 18.98 -19.26
CA GLN A 8 30.29 18.91 -20.18
C GLN A 8 29.08 19.65 -19.57
N ASP A 9 28.63 20.74 -20.19
CA ASP A 9 27.39 21.41 -19.77
C ASP A 9 26.16 20.61 -20.22
N CYS A 10 25.36 20.17 -19.24
CA CYS A 10 24.15 19.38 -19.45
C CYS A 10 22.88 20.26 -19.47
N GLY A 11 23.02 21.59 -19.50
CA GLY A 11 21.92 22.53 -19.63
C GLY A 11 21.00 22.55 -18.40
N GLU A 12 19.70 22.38 -18.64
CA GLU A 12 18.66 22.41 -17.60
C GLU A 12 18.47 21.06 -16.86
N ARG A 13 19.30 20.06 -17.18
CA ARG A 13 19.19 18.72 -16.57
C ARG A 13 19.48 18.76 -15.07
N ILE A 14 18.81 17.85 -14.37
CA ILE A 14 18.93 17.63 -12.92
C ILE A 14 19.77 16.38 -12.68
N CYS A 15 20.75 16.45 -11.78
CA CYS A 15 21.57 15.30 -11.39
C CYS A 15 20.96 14.61 -10.16
N ILE A 16 20.72 13.30 -10.24
CA ILE A 16 20.33 12.46 -9.10
C ILE A 16 21.51 11.55 -8.74
N VAL A 17 21.94 11.58 -7.47
CA VAL A 17 23.02 10.72 -6.97
C VAL A 17 22.45 9.62 -6.08
N GLY A 18 22.42 8.39 -6.60
CA GLY A 18 21.94 7.18 -5.92
C GLY A 18 20.69 6.55 -6.56
N GLY A 19 20.69 5.23 -6.65
CA GLY A 19 19.65 4.35 -7.19
C GLY A 19 18.89 3.55 -6.10
N GLY A 20 18.88 4.06 -4.87
CA GLY A 20 18.03 3.55 -3.79
C GLY A 20 16.57 4.02 -3.91
N PRO A 21 15.71 3.69 -2.92
CA PRO A 21 14.30 4.06 -2.93
C PRO A 21 14.03 5.57 -3.11
N GLY A 22 14.82 6.44 -2.47
CA GLY A 22 14.71 7.90 -2.65
C GLY A 22 15.04 8.34 -4.07
N GLY A 23 16.13 7.82 -4.66
CA GLY A 23 16.50 8.10 -6.05
C GLY A 23 15.44 7.65 -7.05
N LEU A 24 14.83 6.48 -6.82
CA LEU A 24 13.72 5.96 -7.62
C LEU A 24 12.47 6.86 -7.54
N CYS A 25 12.10 7.32 -6.33
CA CYS A 25 11.02 8.30 -6.13
C CYS A 25 11.30 9.60 -6.89
N MET A 26 12.53 10.11 -6.79
CA MET A 26 12.94 11.35 -7.45
C MET A 26 12.85 11.24 -8.97
N ALA A 27 13.45 10.20 -9.55
CA ALA A 27 13.41 9.91 -10.98
C ALA A 27 11.97 9.84 -11.51
N ARG A 28 11.09 9.13 -10.79
CA ARG A 28 9.65 9.04 -11.13
C ARG A 28 8.96 10.40 -11.06
N ALA A 29 9.24 11.21 -10.05
CA ALA A 29 8.63 12.53 -9.88
C ALA A 29 9.08 13.52 -10.97
N LEU A 30 10.36 13.54 -11.34
CA LEU A 30 10.88 14.37 -12.43
C LEU A 30 10.27 13.97 -13.77
N LYS A 31 10.24 12.65 -14.06
CA LYS A 31 9.59 12.11 -15.26
C LYS A 31 8.11 12.49 -15.32
N ARG A 32 7.39 12.48 -14.20
CA ARG A 32 5.96 12.84 -14.13
C ARG A 32 5.71 14.30 -14.49
N ARG A 33 6.70 15.16 -14.22
CA ARG A 33 6.69 16.60 -14.50
C ARG A 33 7.32 16.97 -15.83
N GLY A 34 7.86 16.01 -16.58
CA GLY A 34 8.56 16.27 -17.83
C GLY A 34 9.86 17.05 -17.65
N LEU A 35 10.54 16.87 -16.50
CA LEU A 35 11.85 17.45 -16.23
C LEU A 35 12.94 16.45 -16.57
N ASP A 36 13.89 16.86 -17.41
CA ASP A 36 15.03 16.02 -17.80
C ASP A 36 16.00 15.83 -16.64
N TYR A 37 16.47 14.60 -16.47
CA TYR A 37 17.41 14.26 -15.43
C TYR A 37 18.44 13.25 -15.91
N GLU A 38 19.51 13.13 -15.13
CA GLU A 38 20.48 12.06 -15.25
C GLU A 38 20.79 11.52 -13.86
N GLN A 39 20.79 10.19 -13.75
CA GLN A 39 20.96 9.50 -12.48
C GLN A 39 22.25 8.69 -12.47
N PHE A 40 23.01 8.79 -11.40
CA PHE A 40 24.24 8.02 -11.18
C PHE A 40 24.03 7.03 -10.04
N GLU A 41 24.34 5.76 -10.29
CA GLU A 41 24.35 4.69 -9.29
C GLU A 41 25.74 4.03 -9.33
N ARG A 42 26.40 4.00 -8.18
CA ARG A 42 27.75 3.44 -8.03
C ARG A 42 27.78 1.92 -8.20
N HIS A 43 26.64 1.27 -8.02
CA HIS A 43 26.48 -0.17 -8.15
C HIS A 43 25.87 -0.57 -9.51
N SER A 44 25.74 -1.88 -9.74
CA SER A 44 25.36 -2.46 -11.03
C SER A 44 23.87 -2.46 -11.33
N ASP A 45 23.00 -2.22 -10.34
CA ASP A 45 21.54 -2.19 -10.49
C ASP A 45 20.91 -1.31 -9.39
N PHE A 46 19.60 -1.05 -9.52
CA PHE A 46 18.79 -0.41 -8.49
C PHE A 46 18.57 -1.32 -7.28
N GLY A 47 18.41 -0.68 -6.12
CA GLY A 47 18.11 -1.36 -4.85
C GLY A 47 18.76 -0.66 -3.66
N GLY A 48 19.93 -0.06 -3.87
CA GLY A 48 20.70 0.60 -2.82
C GLY A 48 21.05 -0.36 -1.69
N VAL A 49 20.65 -0.01 -0.46
CA VAL A 49 20.89 -0.84 0.74
C VAL A 49 20.18 -2.19 0.72
N TRP A 50 19.18 -2.41 -0.14
CA TRP A 50 18.44 -3.68 -0.15
C TRP A 50 19.12 -4.79 -0.95
N ASP A 51 20.13 -4.43 -1.74
CA ASP A 51 20.94 -5.40 -2.46
C ASP A 51 22.06 -5.90 -1.53
N LEU A 52 22.09 -7.21 -1.29
CA LEU A 52 23.13 -7.84 -0.45
C LEU A 52 24.47 -7.93 -1.16
N ASP A 53 24.47 -7.90 -2.50
CA ASP A 53 25.68 -8.02 -3.30
C ASP A 53 26.42 -6.67 -3.41
N ASN A 54 25.77 -5.57 -3.04
CA ASN A 54 26.36 -4.24 -3.05
C ASN A 54 27.49 -4.10 -2.00
N PRO A 55 28.71 -3.70 -2.40
CA PRO A 55 29.79 -3.42 -1.46
C PRO A 55 29.38 -2.38 -0.41
N GLY A 56 29.63 -2.70 0.86
CA GLY A 56 29.31 -1.81 1.99
C GLY A 56 27.82 -1.71 2.35
N THR A 57 26.96 -2.54 1.77
CA THR A 57 25.54 -2.61 2.17
C THR A 57 25.42 -2.99 3.65
N PRO A 58 24.51 -2.36 4.42
CA PRO A 58 24.24 -2.72 5.82
C PRO A 58 23.35 -3.96 5.97
N MET A 59 22.87 -4.54 4.87
CA MET A 59 21.82 -5.56 4.87
C MET A 59 22.38 -6.96 5.11
N TYR A 60 21.56 -7.80 5.74
CA TYR A 60 21.88 -9.17 6.14
C TYR A 60 20.73 -10.12 5.80
N GLU A 61 21.02 -11.42 5.66
CA GLU A 61 20.13 -12.41 5.05
C GLU A 61 18.78 -12.56 5.78
N SER A 62 18.78 -12.47 7.12
CA SER A 62 17.58 -12.56 7.97
C SER A 62 16.76 -11.27 8.03
N ALA A 63 17.21 -10.17 7.41
CA ALA A 63 16.55 -8.87 7.51
C ALA A 63 15.16 -8.88 6.85
N HIS A 64 14.18 -8.38 7.60
CA HIS A 64 12.83 -8.14 7.12
C HIS A 64 12.48 -6.66 7.27
N PHE A 65 11.52 -6.20 6.48
CA PHE A 65 10.90 -4.90 6.72
C PHE A 65 10.34 -4.85 8.14
N ILE A 66 10.57 -3.74 8.84
CA ILE A 66 10.01 -3.52 10.18
C ILE A 66 8.60 -2.95 10.10
N SER A 67 8.20 -2.33 8.99
CA SER A 67 6.83 -1.90 8.76
C SER A 67 6.09 -2.91 7.88
N SER A 68 4.77 -2.94 7.99
CA SER A 68 3.94 -3.89 7.26
C SER A 68 3.91 -3.59 5.77
N ARG A 69 3.75 -4.64 4.97
CA ARG A 69 3.51 -4.61 3.52
C ARG A 69 2.42 -3.59 3.14
N ASP A 70 1.33 -3.56 3.90
CA ASP A 70 0.13 -2.78 3.58
C ASP A 70 0.34 -1.27 3.73
N LEU A 71 1.28 -0.86 4.58
CA LEU A 71 1.62 0.55 4.77
C LEU A 71 2.90 0.96 4.05
N SER A 72 3.78 0.03 3.68
CA SER A 72 5.15 0.32 3.23
C SER A 72 5.35 0.54 1.73
N GLY A 73 4.38 0.22 0.88
CA GLY A 73 4.52 0.44 -0.57
C GLY A 73 4.58 1.92 -0.97
N PHE A 74 5.24 2.22 -2.09
CA PHE A 74 5.19 3.54 -2.75
C PHE A 74 3.76 3.94 -3.10
N LEU A 75 3.53 5.25 -3.23
CA LEU A 75 2.28 5.76 -3.75
C LEU A 75 2.02 5.20 -5.16
N ASP A 76 0.78 4.79 -5.39
CA ASP A 76 0.31 4.12 -6.61
C ASP A 76 1.01 2.81 -6.96
N TYR A 77 1.86 2.26 -6.09
CA TYR A 77 2.52 0.99 -6.33
C TYR A 77 2.56 0.16 -5.04
N PRO A 78 1.41 -0.36 -4.55
CA PRO A 78 1.38 -1.14 -3.32
C PRO A 78 2.24 -2.39 -3.46
N MET A 79 2.82 -2.86 -2.36
CA MET A 79 3.54 -4.13 -2.35
C MET A 79 2.60 -5.29 -2.73
N PRO A 80 3.08 -6.32 -3.45
CA PRO A 80 2.24 -7.45 -3.87
C PRO A 80 1.60 -8.13 -2.68
N ALA A 81 0.28 -8.32 -2.73
CA ALA A 81 -0.46 -8.87 -1.60
C ALA A 81 -0.10 -10.35 -1.30
N ALA A 82 0.72 -10.99 -2.13
CA ALA A 82 1.29 -12.32 -1.91
C ALA A 82 2.51 -12.30 -0.98
N PHE A 83 3.15 -11.15 -0.78
CA PHE A 83 4.21 -10.99 0.21
C PHE A 83 3.66 -11.23 1.62
N PRO A 84 4.47 -11.72 2.57
CA PRO A 84 4.06 -11.79 3.96
C PRO A 84 3.84 -10.39 4.54
N ASP A 85 3.25 -10.31 5.72
CA ASP A 85 2.98 -9.02 6.39
C ASP A 85 4.26 -8.18 6.57
N TYR A 86 5.39 -8.84 6.82
CA TYR A 86 6.71 -8.22 6.92
C TYR A 86 7.63 -8.87 5.87
N PRO A 87 7.76 -8.30 4.66
CA PRO A 87 8.55 -8.90 3.58
C PRO A 87 10.05 -8.96 3.90
N GLY A 88 10.74 -9.99 3.41
CA GLY A 88 12.19 -10.13 3.53
C GLY A 88 12.96 -9.24 2.54
N ASN A 89 14.24 -9.01 2.80
CA ASN A 89 15.11 -8.15 1.96
C ASN A 89 15.04 -8.46 0.45
N ARG A 90 15.07 -9.75 0.04
CA ARG A 90 15.01 -10.17 -1.37
C ARG A 90 13.70 -9.73 -2.05
N GLN A 91 12.57 -9.88 -1.34
CA GLN A 91 11.26 -9.47 -1.85
C GLN A 91 11.19 -7.94 -2.03
N ILE A 92 11.85 -7.20 -1.15
CA ILE A 92 11.93 -5.74 -1.25
C ILE A 92 12.81 -5.34 -2.43
N LEU A 93 13.97 -5.97 -2.62
CA LEU A 93 14.83 -5.74 -3.78
C LEU A 93 14.08 -5.99 -5.09
N ASP A 94 13.38 -7.12 -5.20
CA ASP A 94 12.55 -7.45 -6.36
C ASP A 94 11.45 -6.40 -6.59
N TYR A 95 10.81 -5.95 -5.52
CA TYR A 95 9.80 -4.89 -5.57
C TYR A 95 10.36 -3.54 -6.06
N LEU A 96 11.56 -3.14 -5.62
CA LEU A 96 12.23 -1.92 -6.08
C LEU A 96 12.60 -1.99 -7.56
N ARG A 97 13.12 -3.13 -8.02
CA ARG A 97 13.46 -3.36 -9.44
C ARG A 97 12.20 -3.43 -10.30
N ALA A 98 11.14 -4.10 -9.83
CA ALA A 98 9.84 -4.13 -10.51
C ALA A 98 9.22 -2.73 -10.62
N PHE A 99 9.33 -1.92 -9.57
CA PHE A 99 8.95 -0.51 -9.60
C PHE A 99 9.73 0.26 -10.68
N ALA A 100 11.06 0.12 -10.69
CA ALA A 100 11.91 0.80 -11.67
C ALA A 100 11.57 0.42 -13.12
N ARG A 101 11.26 -0.86 -13.38
CA ARG A 101 10.77 -1.33 -14.69
C ARG A 101 9.40 -0.75 -15.03
N THR A 102 8.44 -0.80 -14.10
CA THR A 102 7.06 -0.34 -14.32
C THR A 102 7.01 1.14 -14.74
N PHE A 103 7.90 1.96 -14.19
CA PHE A 103 7.96 3.39 -14.51
C PHE A 103 9.05 3.73 -15.54
N GLY A 104 9.72 2.74 -16.11
CA GLY A 104 10.75 2.91 -17.16
C GLY A 104 11.91 3.78 -16.72
N LEU A 105 12.47 3.53 -15.54
CA LEU A 105 13.52 4.35 -14.93
C LEU A 105 14.94 3.90 -15.33
N TYR A 106 15.09 2.66 -15.81
CA TYR A 106 16.36 2.10 -16.28
C TYR A 106 17.01 2.85 -17.44
N ALA A 107 16.23 3.61 -18.22
CA ALA A 107 16.73 4.28 -19.43
C ALA A 107 17.57 5.54 -19.16
N GLN A 108 17.51 6.12 -17.95
CA GLN A 108 18.16 7.41 -17.63
C GLN A 108 19.12 7.32 -16.44
N VAL A 109 19.63 6.11 -16.16
CA VAL A 109 20.61 5.85 -15.11
C VAL A 109 21.92 5.35 -15.72
N ARG A 110 23.04 5.83 -15.19
CA ARG A 110 24.38 5.29 -15.41
C ARG A 110 24.77 4.47 -14.18
N PHE A 111 24.82 3.15 -14.36
CA PHE A 111 25.27 2.20 -13.35
C PHE A 111 26.79 2.06 -13.34
N ASN A 112 27.33 1.56 -12.23
CA ASN A 112 28.77 1.44 -12.00
C ASN A 112 29.48 2.80 -12.17
N THR A 113 28.86 3.86 -11.67
CA THR A 113 29.39 5.22 -11.78
C THR A 113 29.19 5.94 -10.46
N ALA A 114 30.27 6.07 -9.68
CA ALA A 114 30.24 6.81 -8.44
C ALA A 114 30.44 8.31 -8.68
N VAL A 115 29.76 9.12 -7.88
CA VAL A 115 30.04 10.56 -7.76
C VAL A 115 31.04 10.75 -6.64
N GLU A 116 32.21 11.29 -6.96
CA GLU A 116 33.29 11.52 -5.99
C GLU A 116 33.14 12.86 -5.27
N ARG A 117 32.83 13.90 -6.04
CA ARG A 117 32.80 15.28 -5.56
C ARG A 117 31.81 16.11 -6.37
N VAL A 118 31.21 17.10 -5.71
CA VAL A 118 30.48 18.17 -6.39
C VAL A 118 31.05 19.52 -6.02
N ASP A 119 30.93 20.48 -6.94
CA ASP A 119 31.26 21.88 -6.71
C ASP A 119 30.10 22.75 -7.25
N GLN A 120 29.83 23.89 -6.61
CA GLN A 120 28.88 24.87 -7.11
C GLN A 120 29.63 26.03 -7.80
N ASP A 121 29.22 26.35 -9.02
CA ASP A 121 29.80 27.46 -9.78
C ASP A 121 29.17 28.82 -9.39
N ALA A 122 29.72 29.89 -10.00
CA ALA A 122 29.26 31.26 -9.75
C ALA A 122 27.79 31.53 -10.16
N ASP A 123 27.22 30.74 -11.07
CA ASP A 123 25.81 30.84 -11.49
C ASP A 123 24.86 30.07 -10.55
N GLY A 124 25.42 29.38 -9.55
CA GLY A 124 24.68 28.51 -8.63
C GLY A 124 24.32 27.16 -9.24
N ARG A 125 25.00 26.74 -10.33
CA ARG A 125 24.86 25.42 -10.95
C ARG A 125 25.91 24.45 -10.39
N TRP A 126 25.65 23.16 -10.58
CA TRP A 126 26.39 22.08 -9.92
C TRP A 126 27.30 21.35 -10.91
N ILE A 127 28.60 21.40 -10.66
CA ILE A 127 29.60 20.60 -11.37
C ILE A 127 29.78 19.30 -10.57
N VAL A 128 29.50 18.17 -11.21
CA VAL A 128 29.59 16.84 -10.62
C VAL A 128 30.79 16.13 -11.24
N THR A 129 31.70 15.65 -10.39
CA THR A 129 32.88 14.89 -10.78
C THR A 129 32.65 13.41 -10.48
N LEU A 130 32.76 12.58 -11.51
CA LEU A 130 32.59 11.13 -11.45
C LEU A 130 33.92 10.45 -11.11
N ASP A 131 33.86 9.19 -10.68
CA ASP A 131 35.02 8.32 -10.41
C ASP A 131 35.97 8.10 -11.60
N SER A 132 35.46 8.25 -12.82
CA SER A 132 36.26 8.26 -14.05
C SER A 132 37.06 9.56 -14.25
N GLY A 133 36.82 10.60 -13.43
CA GLY A 133 37.31 11.96 -13.63
C GLY A 133 36.47 12.81 -14.58
N GLU A 134 35.42 12.25 -15.21
CA GLU A 134 34.47 13.01 -16.03
C GLU A 134 33.77 14.09 -15.19
N ARG A 135 33.77 15.34 -15.68
CA ARG A 135 33.11 16.49 -15.03
C ARG A 135 31.93 16.95 -15.84
N ARG A 136 30.77 17.15 -15.19
CA ARG A 136 29.51 17.51 -15.86
C ARG A 136 28.75 18.55 -15.06
N ARG A 137 28.17 19.54 -15.73
CA ARG A 137 27.49 20.68 -15.10
C ARG A 137 25.97 20.55 -15.25
N TYR A 138 25.24 20.69 -14.15
CA TYR A 138 23.80 20.53 -14.04
C TYR A 138 23.14 21.73 -13.35
N ARG A 139 21.85 21.92 -13.57
CA ARG A 139 21.10 22.99 -12.89
C ARG A 139 20.85 22.70 -11.40
N ALA A 140 20.69 21.43 -11.05
CA ALA A 140 20.30 21.00 -9.71
C ALA A 140 20.95 19.68 -9.34
N LEU A 141 21.17 19.49 -8.03
CA LEU A 141 21.73 18.28 -7.44
C LEU A 141 20.77 17.68 -6.42
N ILE A 142 20.39 16.43 -6.62
CA ILE A 142 19.61 15.63 -5.68
C ILE A 142 20.53 14.60 -5.02
N CYS A 143 20.76 14.77 -3.72
CA CYS A 143 21.50 13.83 -2.89
C CYS A 143 20.55 12.71 -2.42
N ALA A 144 20.67 11.53 -3.02
CA ALA A 144 19.83 10.35 -2.73
C ALA A 144 20.67 9.13 -2.32
N SER A 145 21.86 9.36 -1.76
CA SER A 145 22.82 8.31 -1.37
C SER A 145 22.45 7.55 -0.09
N GLY A 146 21.39 7.98 0.61
CA GLY A 146 20.93 7.37 1.86
C GLY A 146 21.84 7.67 3.06
N CYS A 147 21.32 7.38 4.26
CA CYS A 147 21.95 7.77 5.54
C CYS A 147 22.39 6.59 6.43
N ASN A 148 22.14 5.34 6.00
CA ASN A 148 22.31 4.14 6.83
C ASN A 148 23.43 3.21 6.34
N TRP A 149 24.62 3.73 6.08
CA TRP A 149 25.75 2.92 5.58
C TRP A 149 27.12 3.33 6.14
N ASP A 150 27.30 4.56 6.65
CA ASP A 150 28.56 5.00 7.26
C ASP A 150 28.59 4.61 8.76
N PRO A 151 29.42 3.65 9.20
CA PRO A 151 29.32 3.08 10.53
C PRO A 151 29.64 4.08 11.65
N ASN A 152 28.89 4.00 12.75
CA ASN A 152 29.12 4.76 13.97
C ASN A 152 29.73 3.87 15.06
N LEU A 153 31.05 3.74 15.07
CA LEU A 153 31.78 2.95 16.07
C LEU A 153 32.15 3.83 17.27
N PRO A 154 31.71 3.47 18.50
CA PRO A 154 32.13 4.19 19.70
C PRO A 154 33.56 3.82 20.11
N GLU A 155 34.26 4.76 20.71
CA GLU A 155 35.55 4.51 21.36
C GLU A 155 35.30 4.05 22.80
N ILE A 156 35.76 2.84 23.13
CA ILE A 156 35.67 2.25 24.47
C ILE A 156 37.09 2.10 25.04
N PRO A 157 37.33 2.49 26.31
CA PRO A 157 38.65 2.36 26.93
C PRO A 157 39.13 0.91 27.00
N GLY A 158 40.46 0.72 26.97
CA GLY A 158 41.10 -0.59 27.10
C GLY A 158 41.37 -1.29 25.77
N HIS A 159 41.82 -2.54 25.84
CA HIS A 159 42.15 -3.34 24.66
C HIS A 159 41.38 -4.66 24.70
N PHE A 160 40.68 -4.97 23.60
CA PHE A 160 39.99 -6.24 23.39
C PHE A 160 40.79 -7.10 22.41
N SER A 161 41.17 -8.30 22.82
CA SER A 161 41.95 -9.25 22.00
C SER A 161 41.09 -10.04 21.01
N GLY A 162 39.77 -10.08 21.22
CA GLY A 162 38.81 -10.69 20.30
C GLY A 162 38.47 -9.79 19.10
N GLU A 163 37.51 -10.24 18.31
CA GLU A 163 37.08 -9.53 17.10
C GLU A 163 36.13 -8.37 17.43
N ILE A 164 36.39 -7.17 16.92
CA ILE A 164 35.46 -6.03 16.97
C ILE A 164 34.96 -5.71 15.57
N ARG A 165 33.64 -5.70 15.40
CA ARG A 165 32.97 -5.37 14.12
C ARG A 165 31.81 -4.41 14.33
N HIS A 166 31.42 -3.75 13.24
CA HIS A 166 30.13 -3.03 13.17
C HIS A 166 29.11 -3.85 12.37
N ALA A 167 27.83 -3.68 12.69
CA ALA A 167 26.70 -4.36 12.06
C ALA A 167 26.66 -4.20 10.53
N VAL A 168 27.28 -3.15 9.98
CA VAL A 168 27.42 -2.95 8.52
C VAL A 168 28.13 -4.12 7.82
N SER A 169 29.00 -4.83 8.54
CA SER A 169 29.76 -5.96 8.02
C SER A 169 29.06 -7.31 8.24
N TYR A 170 27.97 -7.37 9.01
CA TYR A 170 27.25 -8.61 9.30
C TYR A 170 26.43 -9.04 8.07
N ARG A 171 26.41 -10.35 7.77
CA ARG A 171 25.69 -10.90 6.61
C ARG A 171 24.78 -12.06 6.97
N ARG A 172 25.22 -13.00 7.81
CA ARG A 172 24.46 -14.23 8.09
C ARG A 172 24.72 -14.78 9.49
N ALA A 173 23.72 -15.47 10.02
CA ALA A 173 23.74 -15.98 11.39
C ALA A 173 24.80 -17.06 11.65
N THR A 174 25.22 -17.80 10.62
CA THR A 174 26.27 -18.83 10.73
C THR A 174 27.63 -18.26 11.12
N GLU A 175 27.84 -16.94 10.97
CA GLU A 175 29.06 -16.25 11.43
C GLU A 175 29.26 -16.33 12.97
N PHE A 176 28.21 -16.67 13.71
CA PHE A 176 28.24 -16.75 15.17
C PHE A 176 28.52 -18.15 15.72
N GLN A 177 28.52 -19.20 14.89
CA GLN A 177 28.75 -20.57 15.34
C GLN A 177 30.13 -20.73 15.99
N GLY A 178 30.18 -21.39 17.15
CA GLY A 178 31.42 -21.59 17.90
C GLY A 178 31.98 -20.34 18.58
N LYS A 179 31.20 -19.26 18.69
CA LYS A 179 31.62 -17.99 19.29
C LYS A 179 30.76 -17.59 20.48
N ARG A 180 31.37 -16.87 21.42
CA ARG A 180 30.71 -16.11 22.48
C ARG A 180 30.60 -14.65 22.01
N VAL A 181 29.38 -14.18 21.79
CA VAL A 181 29.10 -12.96 21.03
C VAL A 181 28.38 -11.93 21.90
N LEU A 182 28.81 -10.67 21.82
CA LEU A 182 28.11 -9.52 22.37
C LEU A 182 27.63 -8.60 21.26
N ILE A 183 26.32 -8.36 21.22
CA ILE A 183 25.68 -7.36 20.36
C ILE A 183 25.48 -6.07 21.15
N VAL A 184 26.05 -4.96 20.67
CA VAL A 184 25.96 -3.67 21.38
C VAL A 184 24.92 -2.77 20.73
N GLY A 185 23.84 -2.47 21.47
CA GLY A 185 22.72 -1.63 21.05
C GLY A 185 21.46 -2.40 20.65
N ALA A 186 20.28 -1.88 21.00
CA ALA A 186 18.96 -2.39 20.57
C ALA A 186 18.22 -1.39 19.66
N GLY A 187 18.88 -0.96 18.59
CA GLY A 187 18.12 -0.57 17.40
C GLY A 187 17.42 -1.81 16.79
N ASN A 188 16.57 -1.62 15.77
CA ASN A 188 15.92 -2.76 15.12
C ASN A 188 16.94 -3.78 14.57
N SER A 189 18.00 -3.32 13.92
CA SER A 189 19.09 -4.20 13.48
C SER A 189 19.79 -4.90 14.64
N GLY A 190 20.04 -4.19 15.75
CA GLY A 190 20.66 -4.80 16.93
C GLY A 190 19.81 -5.91 17.54
N ALA A 191 18.48 -5.73 17.61
CA ALA A 191 17.58 -6.77 18.11
C ALA A 191 17.48 -7.97 17.16
N ASP A 192 17.42 -7.76 15.85
CA ASP A 192 17.38 -8.85 14.86
C ASP A 192 18.67 -9.67 14.89
N ILE A 193 19.83 -9.00 14.85
CA ILE A 193 21.15 -9.63 14.91
C ILE A 193 21.36 -10.34 16.26
N ALA A 194 20.82 -9.79 17.36
CA ALA A 194 20.82 -10.44 18.65
C ALA A 194 19.97 -11.73 18.66
N CYS A 195 18.86 -11.78 17.93
CA CYS A 195 18.08 -13.02 17.78
C CYS A 195 18.86 -14.07 16.97
N ASP A 196 19.54 -13.64 15.90
CA ASP A 196 20.41 -14.53 15.12
C ASP A 196 21.56 -15.10 15.97
N ALA A 197 22.20 -14.26 16.79
CA ALA A 197 23.22 -14.67 17.74
C ALA A 197 22.65 -15.63 18.80
N ALA A 198 21.46 -15.34 19.35
CA ALA A 198 20.80 -16.18 20.34
C ALA A 198 20.48 -17.60 19.81
N ALA A 199 20.29 -17.75 18.50
CA ALA A 199 19.99 -19.03 17.87
C ALA A 199 21.24 -19.80 17.40
N ASN A 200 22.39 -19.13 17.21
CA ASN A 200 23.55 -19.72 16.52
C ASN A 200 24.88 -19.64 17.29
N ALA A 201 25.00 -18.74 18.27
CA ALA A 201 26.21 -18.59 19.08
C ALA A 201 26.26 -19.63 20.21
N ASP A 202 27.47 -19.98 20.65
CA ASP A 202 27.67 -20.81 21.84
C ASP A 202 27.19 -20.07 23.11
N ARG A 203 27.38 -18.76 23.13
CA ARG A 203 26.82 -17.82 24.10
C ARG A 203 26.51 -16.48 23.44
N ALA A 204 25.34 -15.92 23.69
CA ALA A 204 24.95 -14.61 23.18
C ALA A 204 24.63 -13.64 24.31
N PHE A 205 25.04 -12.38 24.12
CA PHE A 205 24.74 -11.26 25.00
C PHE A 205 24.25 -10.05 24.18
N ILE A 206 23.40 -9.23 24.79
CA ILE A 206 23.00 -7.92 24.24
C ILE A 206 23.28 -6.83 25.27
N SER A 207 24.07 -5.83 24.92
CA SER A 207 24.39 -4.68 25.79
C SER A 207 23.57 -3.45 25.43
N LEU A 208 22.97 -2.83 26.44
CA LEU A 208 22.10 -1.66 26.29
C LEU A 208 22.44 -0.57 27.30
N ARG A 209 22.66 0.65 26.81
CA ARG A 209 22.83 1.84 27.66
C ARG A 209 21.51 2.34 28.27
N ARG A 210 20.38 2.14 27.58
CA ARG A 210 19.05 2.56 28.02
C ARG A 210 18.00 1.50 27.69
N GLY A 211 16.89 1.54 28.42
CA GLY A 211 15.74 0.70 28.16
C GLY A 211 14.93 1.18 26.96
N TYR A 212 14.32 0.25 26.23
CA TYR A 212 13.44 0.54 25.10
C TYR A 212 12.04 -0.01 25.34
N HIS A 213 11.02 0.68 24.84
CA HIS A 213 9.68 0.10 24.72
C HIS A 213 9.68 -0.88 23.54
N VAL A 214 9.45 -2.16 23.85
CA VAL A 214 9.37 -3.23 22.84
C VAL A 214 7.91 -3.37 22.39
N ILE A 215 7.69 -3.29 21.08
CA ILE A 215 6.39 -3.50 20.45
C ILE A 215 6.47 -4.81 19.65
N PRO A 216 5.57 -5.78 19.89
CA PRO A 216 5.50 -7.00 19.08
C PRO A 216 5.09 -6.65 17.64
N LYS A 217 5.54 -7.44 16.66
CA LYS A 217 5.15 -7.26 15.26
C LYS A 217 3.64 -7.42 15.04
N HIS A 218 2.95 -8.24 15.82
CA HIS A 218 1.51 -8.43 15.71
C HIS A 218 0.79 -8.10 17.01
N LEU A 219 -0.30 -7.34 16.90
CA LEU A 219 -1.25 -7.07 17.98
C LEU A 219 -2.61 -7.59 17.53
N PHE A 220 -3.23 -8.48 18.32
CA PHE A 220 -4.54 -9.08 18.01
C PHE A 220 -4.63 -9.71 16.60
N GLY A 221 -3.54 -10.33 16.13
CA GLY A 221 -3.50 -11.01 14.83
C GLY A 221 -3.34 -10.09 13.61
N VAL A 222 -3.14 -8.78 13.81
CA VAL A 222 -2.82 -7.83 12.74
C VAL A 222 -1.45 -7.17 12.97
N PRO A 223 -0.76 -6.71 11.90
CA PRO A 223 0.49 -5.96 12.04
C PRO A 223 0.33 -4.75 12.96
N ALA A 224 1.30 -4.50 13.84
CA ALA A 224 1.17 -3.49 14.90
C ALA A 224 1.03 -2.05 14.37
N ASP A 225 1.68 -1.74 13.25
CA ASP A 225 1.53 -0.47 12.53
C ASP A 225 0.16 -0.34 11.87
N VAL A 226 -0.39 -1.42 11.31
CA VAL A 226 -1.77 -1.45 10.80
C VAL A 226 -2.80 -1.28 11.93
N PHE A 227 -2.54 -1.89 13.09
CA PHE A 227 -3.37 -1.69 14.29
C PHE A 227 -3.39 -0.23 14.72
N GLY A 228 -2.21 0.41 14.77
CA GLY A 228 -2.08 1.84 15.07
C GLY A 228 -2.82 2.73 14.07
N GLU A 229 -2.62 2.50 12.77
CA GLU A 229 -3.23 3.32 11.71
C GLU A 229 -4.76 3.16 11.62
N ARG A 230 -5.29 1.96 11.89
CA ARG A 230 -6.74 1.66 11.85
C ARG A 230 -7.46 1.96 13.18
N GLY A 231 -6.72 2.15 14.26
CA GLY A 231 -7.26 2.43 15.58
C GLY A 231 -7.97 3.79 15.66
N PRO A 232 -8.82 4.01 16.68
CA PRO A 232 -9.39 5.33 16.93
C PRO A 232 -8.26 6.32 17.26
N ARG A 233 -8.27 7.49 16.60
CA ARG A 233 -7.30 8.55 16.88
C ARG A 233 -7.63 9.21 18.21
N LEU A 234 -6.80 8.93 19.21
CA LEU A 234 -6.93 9.49 20.56
C LEU A 234 -5.88 10.59 20.77
N PRO A 235 -6.16 11.61 21.60
CA PRO A 235 -5.11 12.53 22.03
C PRO A 235 -3.97 11.80 22.74
N LEU A 236 -2.71 12.22 22.52
CA LEU A 236 -1.50 11.55 23.06
C LEU A 236 -1.53 11.34 24.58
N TRP A 237 -2.17 12.24 25.34
CA TRP A 237 -2.28 12.13 26.79
C TRP A 237 -3.11 10.91 27.23
N LEU A 238 -4.03 10.45 26.37
CA LEU A 238 -4.86 9.27 26.59
C LEU A 238 -4.29 8.03 25.90
N GLU A 239 -3.77 8.19 24.69
CA GLU A 239 -3.21 7.10 23.89
C GLU A 239 -2.00 6.45 24.56
N ARG A 240 -1.04 7.26 25.05
CA ARG A 240 0.20 6.77 25.67
C ARG A 240 -0.06 5.86 26.88
N PRO A 241 -0.83 6.25 27.92
CA PRO A 241 -1.07 5.38 29.06
C PRO A 241 -1.88 4.13 28.70
N LEU A 242 -2.86 4.25 27.78
CA LEU A 242 -3.65 3.11 27.31
C LEU A 242 -2.77 2.07 26.60
N PHE A 243 -1.96 2.52 25.65
CA PHE A 243 -1.09 1.63 24.89
C PHE A 243 0.04 1.05 25.76
N GLN A 244 0.60 1.84 26.67
CA GLN A 244 1.54 1.32 27.66
C GLN A 244 0.91 0.25 28.56
N GLY A 245 -0.35 0.44 28.97
CA GLY A 245 -1.12 -0.56 29.71
C GLY A 245 -1.32 -1.85 28.90
N LEU A 246 -1.66 -1.72 27.61
CA LEU A 246 -1.76 -2.84 26.69
C LEU A 246 -0.43 -3.59 26.55
N LEU A 247 0.69 -2.89 26.34
CA LEU A 247 2.01 -3.52 26.23
C LEU A 247 2.39 -4.25 27.53
N ARG A 248 2.09 -3.67 28.71
CA ARG A 248 2.29 -4.33 30.00
C ARG A 248 1.42 -5.57 30.18
N LEU A 249 0.16 -5.53 29.72
CA LEU A 249 -0.73 -6.69 29.75
C LEU A 249 -0.19 -7.83 28.87
N LEU A 250 0.35 -7.49 27.70
CA LEU A 250 0.85 -8.48 26.72
C LEU A 250 2.24 -9.04 27.07
N GLN A 251 3.13 -8.20 27.63
CA GLN A 251 4.55 -8.56 27.79
C GLN A 251 5.04 -8.59 29.25
N GLY A 252 4.29 -8.00 30.18
CA GLY A 252 4.68 -7.85 31.58
C GLY A 252 5.79 -6.81 31.81
N ASP A 253 6.52 -6.97 32.92
CA ASP A 253 7.69 -6.16 33.25
C ASP A 253 8.95 -6.74 32.59
N LEU A 254 9.52 -6.01 31.64
CA LEU A 254 10.70 -6.44 30.89
C LEU A 254 12.00 -6.39 31.70
N THR A 255 12.03 -5.65 32.83
CA THR A 255 13.24 -5.56 33.67
C THR A 255 13.62 -6.89 34.31
N ARG A 256 12.66 -7.81 34.47
CA ARG A 256 12.89 -9.18 34.95
C ARG A 256 13.82 -9.99 34.04
N PHE A 257 14.04 -9.56 32.80
CA PHE A 257 14.93 -10.18 31.83
C PHE A 257 16.31 -9.51 31.74
N GLY A 258 16.64 -8.63 32.70
CA GLY A 258 17.91 -7.88 32.70
C GLY A 258 17.93 -6.67 31.76
N LEU A 259 16.82 -6.37 31.08
CA LEU A 259 16.71 -5.16 30.25
C LEU A 259 16.59 -3.92 31.17
N PRO A 260 17.30 -2.82 30.87
CA PRO A 260 17.14 -1.59 31.64
C PRO A 260 15.70 -1.05 31.52
N ARG A 261 15.22 -0.36 32.56
CA ARG A 261 13.93 0.33 32.50
C ARG A 261 14.03 1.51 31.53
N PRO A 262 13.04 1.73 30.63
CA PRO A 262 13.04 2.92 29.78
C PRO A 262 13.01 4.21 30.60
N ASP A 263 13.85 5.18 30.21
CA ASP A 263 13.99 6.51 30.80
C ASP A 263 13.05 7.56 30.17
N HIS A 264 12.24 7.16 29.20
CA HIS A 264 11.36 8.01 28.39
C HIS A 264 9.95 7.42 28.25
N ARG A 265 8.96 8.25 27.93
CA ARG A 265 7.59 7.79 27.68
C ARG A 265 7.47 7.14 26.31
N LEU A 266 6.42 6.35 26.12
CA LEU A 266 6.10 5.74 24.83
C LEU A 266 5.97 6.82 23.74
N PHE A 267 6.60 6.56 22.58
CA PHE A 267 6.70 7.46 21.41
C PHE A 267 7.61 8.70 21.56
N GLU A 268 8.30 8.89 22.69
CA GLU A 268 9.34 9.94 22.82
C GLU A 268 10.71 9.48 22.26
N SER A 269 10.84 8.19 21.97
CA SER A 269 11.91 7.58 21.19
C SER A 269 11.28 6.56 20.23
N HIS A 270 11.95 6.26 19.13
CA HIS A 270 11.53 5.19 18.23
C HIS A 270 11.46 3.86 19.00
N PRO A 271 10.30 3.19 19.06
CA PRO A 271 10.17 1.92 19.76
C PRO A 271 10.94 0.81 19.03
N LEU A 272 11.30 -0.23 19.78
CA LEU A 272 11.91 -1.43 19.22
C LEU A 272 10.80 -2.37 18.73
N LEU A 273 10.74 -2.65 17.43
CA LEU A 273 9.75 -3.57 16.90
C LEU A 273 10.33 -4.97 16.69
N ASN A 274 10.10 -5.88 17.63
CA ASN A 274 10.62 -7.24 17.57
C ASN A 274 9.74 -8.20 18.39
N SER A 275 9.51 -9.41 17.87
CA SER A 275 8.73 -10.46 18.55
C SER A 275 9.58 -11.61 19.11
N GLN A 276 10.83 -11.74 18.69
CA GLN A 276 11.70 -12.89 19.02
C GLN A 276 12.68 -12.58 20.14
N LEU A 277 13.14 -11.34 20.29
CA LEU A 277 14.13 -10.97 21.31
C LEU A 277 13.65 -11.33 22.71
N LEU A 278 12.39 -11.02 23.02
CA LEU A 278 11.79 -11.39 24.31
C LEU A 278 11.65 -12.89 24.48
N HIS A 279 11.34 -13.62 23.42
CA HIS A 279 11.32 -15.08 23.44
C HIS A 279 12.71 -15.65 23.80
N HIS A 280 13.78 -15.19 23.13
CA HIS A 280 15.13 -15.65 23.44
C HIS A 280 15.61 -15.25 24.84
N LEU A 281 15.28 -14.05 25.30
CA LEU A 281 15.57 -13.61 26.68
C LEU A 281 14.84 -14.47 27.72
N GLN A 282 13.58 -14.83 27.46
CA GLN A 282 12.78 -15.70 28.34
C GLN A 282 13.34 -17.12 28.46
N HIS A 283 13.92 -17.64 27.38
CA HIS A 283 14.55 -18.96 27.37
C HIS A 283 16.01 -18.95 27.86
N GLY A 284 16.60 -17.78 28.09
CA GLY A 284 18.02 -17.64 28.46
C GLY A 284 18.99 -17.91 27.30
N ASN A 285 18.49 -17.96 26.06
CA ASN A 285 19.30 -18.12 24.84
C ASN A 285 20.21 -16.90 24.60
N ILE A 286 19.80 -15.74 25.11
CA ILE A 286 20.60 -14.51 25.14
C ILE A 286 20.43 -13.83 26.50
N GLN A 287 21.48 -13.16 26.97
CA GLN A 287 21.45 -12.42 28.23
C GLN A 287 21.64 -10.93 28.00
N ALA A 288 20.84 -10.10 28.68
CA ALA A 288 21.05 -8.66 28.68
C ALA A 288 22.22 -8.26 29.61
N ARG A 289 23.00 -7.27 29.19
CA ARG A 289 24.07 -6.64 29.97
C ARG A 289 23.92 -5.11 29.92
N PRO A 290 24.39 -4.38 30.94
CA PRO A 290 24.42 -2.92 30.88
C PRO A 290 25.49 -2.42 29.89
N ASP A 291 25.69 -1.11 29.83
CA ASP A 291 26.70 -0.49 28.98
C ASP A 291 28.11 -1.00 29.31
N ILE A 292 29.00 -0.99 28.31
CA ILE A 292 30.39 -1.39 28.48
C ILE A 292 31.14 -0.30 29.25
N ALA A 293 31.95 -0.69 30.23
CA ALA A 293 32.85 0.21 30.95
C ALA A 293 34.19 0.32 30.21
N HIS A 294 34.85 -0.82 29.98
CA HIS A 294 36.15 -0.93 29.30
C HIS A 294 36.46 -2.39 28.91
N PHE A 295 37.53 -2.58 28.16
CA PHE A 295 38.05 -3.89 27.75
C PHE A 295 39.32 -4.29 28.52
N GLU A 296 39.43 -5.56 28.89
CA GLU A 296 40.61 -6.15 29.54
C GLU A 296 40.98 -7.48 28.87
N GLY A 297 41.84 -7.47 27.86
CA GLY A 297 42.25 -8.68 27.16
C GLY A 297 41.09 -9.29 26.38
N ASP A 298 40.70 -10.54 26.66
CA ASP A 298 39.52 -11.18 26.05
C ASP A 298 38.22 -10.87 26.80
N GLN A 299 38.28 -10.06 27.86
CA GLN A 299 37.12 -9.75 28.71
C GLN A 299 36.50 -8.39 28.37
N VAL A 300 35.17 -8.38 28.38
CA VAL A 300 34.37 -7.15 28.39
C VAL A 300 33.87 -6.91 29.80
N VAL A 301 34.22 -5.75 30.36
CA VAL A 301 33.79 -5.31 31.68
C VAL A 301 32.60 -4.37 31.53
N PHE A 302 31.49 -4.69 32.18
CA PHE A 302 30.26 -3.89 32.14
C PHE A 302 30.18 -2.91 33.31
N ARG A 303 29.32 -1.89 33.20
CA ARG A 303 29.18 -0.84 34.23
C ARG A 303 28.66 -1.31 35.59
N ASP A 304 28.02 -2.48 35.65
CA ASP A 304 27.61 -3.10 36.91
C ASP A 304 28.74 -3.92 37.58
N GLY A 305 29.93 -3.94 36.97
CA GLY A 305 31.08 -4.71 37.43
C GLY A 305 31.10 -6.16 36.93
N SER A 306 30.06 -6.63 36.25
CA SER A 306 30.07 -7.96 35.63
C SER A 306 31.09 -8.06 34.49
N ARG A 307 31.59 -9.27 34.23
CA ARG A 307 32.65 -9.55 33.26
C ARG A 307 32.26 -10.76 32.41
N GLU A 308 32.52 -10.70 31.12
CA GLU A 308 32.33 -11.82 30.20
C GLU A 308 33.55 -11.96 29.28
N SER A 309 34.10 -13.17 29.16
CA SER A 309 35.08 -13.49 28.13
C SER A 309 34.37 -13.76 26.81
N LEU A 310 34.73 -13.01 25.76
CA LEU A 310 34.00 -12.99 24.49
C LEU A 310 34.96 -13.13 23.31
N ASP A 311 34.46 -13.69 22.21
CA ASP A 311 35.22 -13.88 20.98
C ASP A 311 34.90 -12.79 19.95
N LEU A 312 33.68 -12.22 20.00
CA LEU A 312 33.21 -11.20 19.08
C LEU A 312 32.36 -10.14 19.79
N VAL A 313 32.68 -8.87 19.56
CA VAL A 313 31.84 -7.72 19.87
C VAL A 313 31.34 -7.11 18.56
N LEU A 314 30.03 -7.12 18.36
CA LEU A 314 29.37 -6.57 17.17
C LEU A 314 28.56 -5.33 17.54
N TYR A 315 29.03 -4.16 17.11
CA TYR A 315 28.37 -2.88 17.34
C TYR A 315 27.19 -2.68 16.40
N ALA A 316 25.98 -2.67 16.95
CA ALA A 316 24.74 -2.28 16.30
C ALA A 316 24.32 -0.85 16.72
N THR A 317 25.30 0.06 16.73
CA THR A 317 25.22 1.43 17.27
C THR A 317 24.75 2.48 16.27
N GLY A 318 24.20 2.03 15.14
CA GLY A 318 23.64 2.87 14.08
C GLY A 318 24.69 3.46 13.14
N TYR A 319 24.30 4.47 12.40
CA TYR A 319 25.09 5.04 11.31
C TYR A 319 25.26 6.55 11.46
N ARG A 320 26.40 7.05 10.98
CA ARG A 320 26.63 8.47 10.73
C ARG A 320 25.90 8.84 9.45
N TRP A 321 25.18 9.95 9.48
CA TRP A 321 24.58 10.48 8.27
C TRP A 321 25.67 11.16 7.46
N SER A 322 25.78 10.76 6.20
CA SER A 322 26.95 11.08 5.39
C SER A 322 26.50 11.37 3.96
N CYS A 323 27.04 12.43 3.39
CA CYS A 323 26.91 12.77 1.98
C CYS A 323 28.30 13.20 1.49
N ARG A 324 29.25 12.25 1.48
CA ARG A 324 30.70 12.56 1.36
C ARG A 324 31.04 13.49 0.19
N TYR A 325 30.39 13.30 -0.97
CA TYR A 325 30.63 14.10 -2.18
C TYR A 325 30.13 15.55 -2.08
N ALA A 326 29.20 15.85 -1.17
CA ALA A 326 28.58 17.17 -0.98
C ALA A 326 28.59 17.63 0.49
N ALA A 327 29.45 17.04 1.34
CA ALA A 327 29.40 17.22 2.79
C ALA A 327 29.58 18.69 3.21
N ASP A 328 30.44 19.42 2.49
CA ASP A 328 30.78 20.82 2.72
C ASP A 328 29.63 21.79 2.39
N TYR A 329 28.61 21.32 1.65
CA TYR A 329 27.43 22.10 1.28
C TYR A 329 26.23 21.87 2.21
N PHE A 330 26.41 21.09 3.27
CA PHE A 330 25.41 20.90 4.31
C PHE A 330 25.88 21.51 5.62
N THR A 331 25.01 22.31 6.24
CA THR A 331 25.20 22.72 7.63
C THR A 331 24.81 21.57 8.55
N TRP A 332 25.76 21.04 9.31
CA TRP A 332 25.54 19.89 10.20
C TRP A 332 25.36 20.34 11.65
N GLN A 333 24.30 19.88 12.30
CA GLN A 333 24.12 20.01 13.74
C GLN A 333 23.89 18.63 14.35
N HIS A 334 24.65 18.29 15.39
CA HIS A 334 24.61 16.96 16.03
C HIS A 334 24.70 15.80 15.01
N GLY A 335 25.48 15.96 13.94
CA GLY A 335 25.62 14.96 12.88
C GLY A 335 24.36 14.77 12.01
N ARG A 336 23.51 15.79 11.89
CA ARG A 336 22.34 15.83 11.00
C ARG A 336 22.35 17.09 10.12
N PRO A 337 22.04 16.99 8.82
CA PRO A 337 22.02 18.13 7.93
C PRO A 337 20.80 19.01 8.23
N GLN A 338 21.01 20.33 8.27
CA GLN A 338 19.97 21.31 8.52
C GLN A 338 19.33 21.73 7.20
N LEU A 339 18.21 21.08 6.88
CA LEU A 339 17.47 21.30 5.64
C LEU A 339 16.04 21.74 5.97
N TYR A 340 15.54 22.71 5.21
CA TYR A 340 14.13 23.09 5.30
C TYR A 340 13.26 21.90 4.89
N LEU A 341 12.33 21.51 5.77
CA LEU A 341 11.51 20.30 5.67
C LEU A 341 12.31 19.00 5.52
N SER A 342 13.58 18.96 5.95
CA SER A 342 14.52 17.85 5.70
C SER A 342 14.87 17.60 4.22
N ILE A 343 14.54 18.55 3.34
CA ILE A 343 14.67 18.39 1.88
C ILE A 343 15.55 19.48 1.26
N PHE A 344 15.27 20.75 1.56
CA PHE A 344 15.79 21.89 0.80
C PHE A 344 16.97 22.55 1.52
N SER A 345 18.10 22.74 0.83
CA SER A 345 19.20 23.55 1.37
C SER A 345 18.76 25.00 1.52
N ARG A 346 19.00 25.58 2.71
CA ARG A 346 18.72 26.99 2.98
C ARG A 346 19.77 27.92 2.36
N GLU A 347 20.99 27.41 2.22
CA GLU A 347 22.18 28.19 1.86
C GLU A 347 22.51 28.05 0.38
N HIS A 348 22.36 26.84 -0.17
CA HIS A 348 22.79 26.54 -1.54
C HIS A 348 21.61 26.33 -2.47
N ARG A 349 21.57 27.14 -3.53
CA ARG A 349 20.53 27.06 -4.55
C ARG A 349 20.53 25.68 -5.23
N ASN A 350 19.35 25.10 -5.38
CA ASN A 350 19.13 23.83 -6.08
C ASN A 350 19.91 22.63 -5.53
N LEU A 351 20.26 22.65 -4.25
CA LEU A 351 20.73 21.48 -3.51
C LEU A 351 19.57 20.88 -2.71
N PHE A 352 19.31 19.61 -2.92
CA PHE A 352 18.22 18.90 -2.26
C PHE A 352 18.69 17.56 -1.69
N GLY A 353 18.23 17.23 -0.49
CA GLY A 353 18.35 15.90 0.09
C GLY A 353 17.02 15.13 -0.02
N ILE A 354 17.09 13.83 -0.27
CA ILE A 354 15.93 12.94 -0.17
C ILE A 354 16.25 11.78 0.77
N GLY A 355 15.33 11.53 1.71
CA GLY A 355 15.50 10.51 2.74
C GLY A 355 16.47 10.85 3.88
N TYR A 356 16.84 12.12 4.04
CA TYR A 356 17.55 12.62 5.22
C TYR A 356 16.57 12.97 6.34
N LEU A 357 15.78 11.99 6.77
CA LEU A 357 14.73 12.15 7.79
C LEU A 357 14.57 10.89 8.66
N GLU A 358 14.06 11.07 9.88
CA GLU A 358 13.59 9.98 10.77
C GLU A 358 12.11 10.21 11.07
N THR A 359 11.27 9.16 10.97
CA THR A 359 9.83 9.26 11.29
C THR A 359 9.26 8.00 11.94
N ASN A 360 8.01 8.10 12.39
CA ASN A 360 7.18 7.01 12.90
C ASN A 360 6.37 6.26 11.82
N SER A 361 6.64 6.45 10.52
CA SER A 361 5.83 5.86 9.45
C SER A 361 6.66 5.22 8.34
N SER A 362 5.99 4.67 7.32
CA SER A 362 6.61 4.06 6.15
C SER A 362 7.43 5.08 5.35
N ALA A 363 8.70 4.78 5.10
CA ALA A 363 9.63 5.69 4.44
C ALA A 363 9.25 6.01 2.97
N TYR A 364 8.77 5.02 2.21
CA TYR A 364 8.62 5.16 0.76
C TYR A 364 7.57 6.19 0.33
N LYS A 365 6.42 6.26 1.03
CA LYS A 365 5.41 7.30 0.78
C LYS A 365 5.90 8.69 1.14
N LEU A 366 6.77 8.81 2.14
CA LEU A 366 7.40 10.08 2.48
C LEU A 366 8.37 10.50 1.39
N PHE A 367 9.21 9.59 0.88
CA PHE A 367 10.11 9.90 -0.24
C PHE A 367 9.33 10.35 -1.50
N ASP A 368 8.14 9.79 -1.76
CA ASP A 368 7.26 10.29 -2.81
C ASP A 368 6.81 11.74 -2.56
N GLN A 369 6.50 12.11 -1.32
CA GLN A 369 6.16 13.49 -0.96
C GLN A 369 7.35 14.42 -1.15
N GLU A 370 8.55 14.04 -0.68
CA GLU A 370 9.77 14.82 -0.84
C GLU A 370 10.09 15.05 -2.33
N ALA A 371 10.14 13.96 -3.10
CA ALA A 371 10.39 13.98 -4.54
C ALA A 371 9.38 14.86 -5.29
N HIS A 372 8.11 14.81 -4.90
CA HIS A 372 7.06 15.63 -5.50
C HIS A 372 7.25 17.13 -5.22
N LEU A 373 7.60 17.51 -3.99
CA LEU A 373 7.86 18.92 -3.65
C LEU A 373 9.06 19.46 -4.42
N ILE A 374 10.15 18.69 -4.50
CA ILE A 374 11.33 19.04 -5.30
C ILE A 374 10.93 19.23 -6.77
N ALA A 375 10.20 18.28 -7.36
CA ALA A 375 9.80 18.34 -8.76
C ALA A 375 8.84 19.52 -9.04
N CYS A 376 7.94 19.85 -8.12
CA CYS A 376 7.08 21.04 -8.23
C CYS A 376 7.91 22.33 -8.21
N HIS A 377 8.85 22.44 -7.27
CA HIS A 377 9.70 23.63 -7.16
C HIS A 377 10.58 23.82 -8.41
N LEU A 378 11.21 22.75 -8.89
CA LEU A 378 12.05 22.79 -10.10
C LEU A 378 11.23 23.11 -11.36
N ALA A 379 9.99 22.62 -11.46
CA ALA A 379 9.09 23.00 -12.55
C ALA A 379 8.69 24.47 -12.48
N ASP A 380 8.41 24.99 -11.28
CA ASP A 380 8.02 26.40 -11.09
C ASP A 380 9.12 27.37 -11.42
N GLN A 381 10.38 27.02 -11.15
CA GLN A 381 11.51 27.85 -11.57
C GLN A 381 11.54 28.08 -13.10
N LEU A 382 11.00 27.15 -13.90
CA LEU A 382 10.88 27.28 -15.35
C LEU A 382 9.57 27.93 -15.80
N GLN A 383 8.46 27.52 -15.18
CA GLN A 383 7.11 27.79 -15.69
C GLN A 383 6.36 28.88 -14.90
N ARG A 384 6.71 29.07 -13.63
CA ARG A 384 5.99 29.89 -12.65
C ARG A 384 6.97 30.64 -11.72
N PRO A 385 7.78 31.58 -12.27
CA PRO A 385 8.91 32.17 -11.53
C PRO A 385 8.49 32.97 -10.29
N ARG A 386 7.26 33.52 -10.26
CA ARG A 386 6.74 34.21 -9.07
C ARG A 386 6.55 33.22 -7.90
N GLN A 387 5.93 32.07 -8.17
CA GLN A 387 5.72 31.00 -7.19
C GLN A 387 7.05 30.40 -6.75
N ALA A 388 8.00 30.23 -7.68
CA ALA A 388 9.34 29.76 -7.35
C ALA A 388 10.07 30.71 -6.37
N ARG A 389 9.97 32.03 -6.58
CA ARG A 389 10.54 33.03 -5.67
C ARG A 389 9.85 33.04 -4.30
N GLU A 390 8.53 32.90 -4.28
CA GLU A 390 7.77 32.78 -3.02
C GLU A 390 8.23 31.58 -2.21
N PHE A 391 8.35 30.40 -2.84
CA PHE A 391 8.82 29.21 -2.14
C PHE A 391 10.29 29.31 -1.74
N GLN A 392 11.14 29.95 -2.55
CA GLN A 392 12.53 30.20 -2.19
C GLN A 392 12.65 31.05 -0.92
N ALA A 393 11.78 32.05 -0.75
CA ALA A 393 11.73 32.85 0.48
C ALA A 393 11.32 31.99 1.70
N LEU A 394 10.37 31.06 1.52
CA LEU A 394 9.99 30.11 2.58
C LEU A 394 11.16 29.19 2.97
N ILE A 395 11.88 28.64 1.99
CA ILE A 395 13.08 27.82 2.27
C ILE A 395 14.08 28.57 3.16
N GLN A 396 14.24 29.88 2.99
CA GLN A 396 15.20 30.67 3.75
C GLN A 396 14.69 31.09 5.13
N GLN A 397 13.40 31.39 5.27
CA GLN A 397 12.87 32.12 6.44
C GLN A 397 11.92 31.31 7.31
N ASP A 398 11.26 30.30 6.76
CA ASP A 398 10.22 29.56 7.45
C ASP A 398 10.82 28.42 8.28
N ASP A 399 10.31 28.21 9.49
CA ASP A 399 10.75 27.14 10.40
C ASP A 399 9.53 26.53 11.12
N PRO A 400 8.78 25.65 10.44
CA PRO A 400 7.53 25.12 10.98
C PRO A 400 7.78 24.13 12.12
N ASP A 401 6.95 24.17 13.16
CA ASP A 401 6.95 23.13 14.19
C ASP A 401 6.35 21.83 13.62
N LEU A 402 7.23 20.86 13.38
CA LEU A 402 6.88 19.53 12.87
C LEU A 402 6.99 18.43 13.94
N SER A 403 7.06 18.81 15.22
CA SER A 403 7.13 17.86 16.35
C SER A 403 5.79 17.20 16.68
N GLY A 404 4.68 17.77 16.21
CA GLY A 404 3.33 17.36 16.61
C GLY A 404 3.05 17.56 18.10
N GLY A 405 3.82 18.42 18.78
CA GLY A 405 3.75 18.64 20.23
C GLY A 405 4.46 17.58 21.08
N ILE A 406 5.23 16.68 20.46
CA ILE A 406 5.99 15.63 21.15
C ILE A 406 7.36 16.18 21.58
N ARG A 407 7.72 15.98 22.86
CA ARG A 407 9.09 16.20 23.35
C ARG A 407 9.89 14.92 23.16
N PHE A 408 10.65 14.85 22.07
CA PHE A 408 11.55 13.72 21.81
C PHE A 408 12.75 13.74 22.76
N VAL A 409 13.36 12.57 22.99
CA VAL A 409 14.57 12.46 23.82
C VAL A 409 15.71 13.24 23.17
N ASP A 410 16.43 14.04 23.95
CA ASP A 410 17.59 14.79 23.47
C ASP A 410 18.70 13.83 22.99
N SER A 411 18.78 13.62 21.68
CA SER A 411 19.77 12.77 21.04
C SER A 411 19.97 13.18 19.58
N PRO A 412 21.16 12.94 18.99
CA PRO A 412 21.43 13.20 17.58
C PRO A 412 20.38 12.65 16.61
N ARG A 413 19.76 11.52 16.94
CA ARG A 413 18.74 10.88 16.11
C ARG A 413 17.43 11.67 16.05
N HIS A 414 17.09 12.43 17.10
CA HIS A 414 15.82 13.15 17.17
C HIS A 414 15.91 14.60 16.66
N ALA A 415 17.11 15.09 16.32
CA ALA A 415 17.32 16.46 15.84
C ALA A 415 16.63 16.76 14.49
N VAL A 416 16.27 15.75 13.70
CA VAL A 416 15.56 15.85 12.42
C VAL A 416 14.31 14.98 12.38
N TYR A 417 13.76 14.67 13.55
CA TYR A 417 12.58 13.81 13.63
C TYR A 417 11.33 14.59 13.24
N LEU A 418 10.56 14.04 12.30
CA LEU A 418 9.32 14.64 11.83
C LEU A 418 8.13 13.77 12.23
N GLU A 419 7.16 14.38 12.93
CA GLU A 419 5.87 13.74 13.17
C GLU A 419 5.04 13.82 11.87
N VAL A 420 4.63 12.65 11.38
CA VAL A 420 4.11 12.51 10.01
C VAL A 420 2.81 13.26 9.80
N HIS A 421 1.95 13.38 10.81
CA HIS A 421 0.71 14.15 10.66
C HIS A 421 0.96 15.66 10.69
N ALA A 422 1.85 16.16 11.54
CA ALA A 422 2.28 17.56 11.53
C ALA A 422 2.85 17.94 10.15
N LEU A 423 3.75 17.10 9.62
CA LEU A 423 4.30 17.26 8.27
C LEU A 423 3.19 17.23 7.21
N GLN A 424 2.31 16.22 7.21
CA GLN A 424 1.22 16.13 6.23
C GLN A 424 0.26 17.33 6.28
N ASN A 425 -0.04 17.85 7.48
CA ASN A 425 -0.87 19.04 7.65
C ASN A 425 -0.20 20.27 7.04
N TYR A 426 1.08 20.47 7.37
CA TYR A 426 1.88 21.57 6.84
C TYR A 426 1.99 21.48 5.31
N LEU A 427 2.35 20.32 4.77
CA LEU A 427 2.48 20.09 3.33
C LEU A 427 1.16 20.32 2.57
N ARG A 428 0.01 19.98 3.15
CA ARG A 428 -1.30 20.29 2.54
C ARG A 428 -1.55 21.80 2.45
N GLN A 429 -1.18 22.56 3.48
CA GLN A 429 -1.31 24.03 3.46
C GLN A 429 -0.34 24.65 2.46
N LEU A 430 0.91 24.20 2.45
CA LEU A 430 1.95 24.64 1.53
C LEU A 430 1.55 24.41 0.07
N ARG A 431 1.06 23.21 -0.26
CA ARG A 431 0.61 22.90 -1.64
C ARG A 431 -0.56 23.77 -2.10
N ARG A 432 -1.53 24.03 -1.21
CA ARG A 432 -2.64 24.95 -1.51
C ARG A 432 -2.13 26.37 -1.75
N ARG A 433 -1.22 26.86 -0.91
CA ARG A 433 -0.63 28.19 -1.03
C ARG A 433 0.09 28.38 -2.36
N LEU A 434 0.87 27.39 -2.78
CA LEU A 434 1.70 27.47 -4.00
C LEU A 434 0.97 26.98 -5.27
N GLY A 435 -0.28 26.51 -5.15
CA GLY A 435 -1.02 25.93 -6.27
C GLY A 435 -0.33 24.68 -6.84
N TRP A 436 0.23 23.85 -5.97
CA TRP A 436 0.82 22.56 -6.33
C TRP A 436 -0.24 21.46 -6.25
N SER A 437 -0.21 20.53 -7.20
CA SER A 437 -1.13 19.39 -7.21
C SER A 437 -0.91 18.51 -5.98
N ASP A 438 -2.00 17.97 -5.43
CA ASP A 438 -1.91 16.95 -4.39
C ASP A 438 -1.44 15.61 -4.97
N LEU A 439 -0.74 14.84 -4.13
CA LEU A 439 -0.42 13.45 -4.40
C LEU A 439 -1.64 12.57 -4.04
N THR A 440 -2.58 12.47 -4.97
CA THR A 440 -3.77 11.60 -4.85
C THR A 440 -3.54 10.24 -5.48
N PRO A 441 -4.32 9.20 -5.12
CA PRO A 441 -4.27 7.91 -5.82
C PRO A 441 -4.44 8.09 -7.34
N GLY A 442 -3.57 7.45 -8.11
CA GLY A 442 -3.50 7.52 -9.57
C GLY A 442 -2.63 8.65 -10.13
N TYR A 443 -1.96 9.44 -9.29
CA TYR A 443 -1.08 10.53 -9.72
C TYR A 443 0.02 10.07 -10.70
N PHE A 444 0.59 8.88 -10.46
CA PHE A 444 1.65 8.30 -11.29
C PHE A 444 1.16 7.35 -12.40
N ASP A 445 -0.15 7.11 -12.53
CA ASP A 445 -0.70 6.21 -13.55
C ASP A 445 -0.29 6.55 -14.99
N PRO A 446 -0.19 7.83 -15.41
CA PRO A 446 0.25 8.18 -16.77
C PRO A 446 1.68 7.73 -17.10
N LEU A 447 2.52 7.49 -16.09
CA LEU A 447 3.90 7.02 -16.29
C LEU A 447 4.04 5.51 -16.33
N ARG A 448 3.01 4.76 -15.92
CA ARG A 448 3.08 3.31 -15.95
C ARG A 448 3.28 2.89 -17.39
N GLN A 449 4.43 2.31 -17.66
CA GLN A 449 4.58 1.55 -18.88
C GLN A 449 3.56 0.43 -18.82
N ALA A 450 2.83 0.22 -19.91
CA ALA A 450 2.07 -1.01 -20.06
C ALA A 450 3.04 -2.15 -19.69
N PRO A 451 2.61 -3.17 -18.93
CA PRO A 451 3.41 -4.37 -18.83
C PRO A 451 3.80 -4.71 -20.26
N ALA A 452 5.12 -4.87 -20.51
CA ALA A 452 5.61 -5.20 -21.85
C ALA A 452 4.64 -6.22 -22.44
N PRO A 453 4.12 -6.02 -23.67
CA PRO A 453 3.21 -6.99 -24.25
C PRO A 453 3.87 -8.34 -24.04
N LEU A 454 3.16 -9.20 -23.30
CA LEU A 454 3.63 -10.54 -23.06
C LEU A 454 4.01 -11.07 -24.45
N PRO A 455 5.19 -11.68 -24.61
CA PRO A 455 5.59 -12.22 -25.91
C PRO A 455 4.39 -12.98 -26.47
N ALA A 456 4.11 -12.79 -27.77
CA ALA A 456 2.89 -13.21 -28.48
C ALA A 456 2.66 -14.74 -28.52
N SER A 457 3.25 -15.46 -27.58
CA SER A 457 3.28 -16.91 -27.44
C SER A 457 2.98 -17.38 -26.01
N LEU A 458 2.44 -16.55 -25.11
CA LEU A 458 1.93 -17.05 -23.83
C LEU A 458 0.45 -17.45 -23.97
N PRO A 459 0.08 -18.70 -23.67
CA PRO A 459 -1.30 -19.17 -23.81
C PRO A 459 -2.23 -18.40 -22.87
N MET A 460 -3.40 -17.98 -23.37
CA MET A 460 -4.46 -17.33 -22.56
C MET A 460 -4.76 -18.21 -21.34
N SER A 461 -4.72 -17.63 -20.13
CA SER A 461 -4.62 -18.43 -18.91
C SER A 461 -5.96 -18.89 -18.35
N ASP A 462 -7.01 -18.04 -18.36
CA ASP A 462 -8.34 -18.36 -17.78
C ASP A 462 -9.48 -18.00 -18.75
N VAL A 463 -10.55 -18.80 -18.79
CA VAL A 463 -11.82 -18.56 -19.49
C VAL A 463 -12.89 -18.11 -18.49
N ILE A 464 -13.47 -16.93 -18.69
CA ILE A 464 -14.41 -16.30 -17.75
C ILE A 464 -15.73 -15.97 -18.45
N LEU A 465 -16.83 -16.55 -17.95
CA LEU A 465 -18.20 -16.30 -18.40
C LEU A 465 -18.88 -15.28 -17.47
N ILE A 466 -19.43 -14.20 -18.02
CA ILE A 466 -20.09 -13.12 -17.27
C ILE A 466 -21.52 -12.93 -17.76
N THR A 467 -22.50 -13.06 -16.86
CA THR A 467 -23.90 -12.74 -17.16
C THR A 467 -24.25 -11.29 -16.83
N GLY A 468 -25.19 -10.70 -17.57
CA GLY A 468 -25.54 -9.29 -17.41
C GLY A 468 -24.38 -8.37 -17.81
N ALA A 469 -23.62 -8.77 -18.83
CA ALA A 469 -22.37 -8.11 -19.22
C ALA A 469 -22.58 -6.71 -19.82
N ALA A 470 -23.75 -6.43 -20.39
CA ALA A 470 -24.13 -5.09 -20.86
C ALA A 470 -24.72 -4.23 -19.71
N GLY A 471 -24.95 -4.79 -18.52
CA GLY A 471 -25.38 -4.04 -17.34
C GLY A 471 -24.27 -3.20 -16.69
N GLY A 472 -24.66 -2.26 -15.82
CA GLY A 472 -23.73 -1.29 -15.22
C GLY A 472 -22.51 -1.90 -14.52
N ILE A 473 -22.70 -2.95 -13.71
CA ILE A 473 -21.57 -3.66 -13.06
C ILE A 473 -20.83 -4.55 -14.07
N GLY A 474 -21.56 -5.19 -14.97
CA GLY A 474 -21.03 -6.14 -15.96
C GLY A 474 -20.03 -5.50 -16.92
N GLN A 475 -20.37 -4.33 -17.48
CA GLN A 475 -19.48 -3.60 -18.39
C GLN A 475 -18.19 -3.19 -17.69
N CYS A 476 -18.29 -2.67 -16.45
CA CYS A 476 -17.13 -2.28 -15.66
C CYS A 476 -16.23 -3.48 -15.32
N LEU A 477 -16.83 -4.65 -15.06
CA LEU A 477 -16.09 -5.89 -14.83
C LEU A 477 -15.39 -6.37 -16.11
N ALA A 478 -16.09 -6.40 -17.24
CA ALA A 478 -15.54 -6.81 -18.54
C ALA A 478 -14.36 -5.91 -18.95
N ARG A 479 -14.51 -4.58 -18.83
CA ARG A 479 -13.43 -3.61 -19.08
C ARG A 479 -12.21 -3.86 -18.21
N GLN A 480 -12.39 -4.18 -16.93
CA GLN A 480 -11.27 -4.45 -16.03
C GLN A 480 -10.57 -5.78 -16.35
N LEU A 481 -11.33 -6.82 -16.68
CA LEU A 481 -10.78 -8.15 -17.00
C LEU A 481 -10.13 -8.21 -18.38
N SER A 482 -10.60 -7.43 -19.36
CA SER A 482 -10.00 -7.37 -20.71
C SER A 482 -8.52 -6.95 -20.72
N ARG A 483 -8.06 -6.30 -19.65
CA ARG A 483 -6.67 -5.88 -19.46
C ARG A 483 -5.75 -7.02 -18.99
N ARG A 484 -6.28 -8.24 -18.86
CA ARG A 484 -5.60 -9.45 -18.38
C ARG A 484 -5.56 -10.49 -19.49
N PRO A 485 -4.63 -11.46 -19.48
CA PRO A 485 -4.56 -12.53 -20.47
C PRO A 485 -5.66 -13.59 -20.25
N VAL A 486 -6.93 -13.18 -20.33
CA VAL A 486 -8.11 -14.03 -20.11
C VAL A 486 -9.02 -14.02 -21.34
N GLN A 487 -9.68 -15.15 -21.58
CA GLN A 487 -10.73 -15.27 -22.59
C GLN A 487 -12.08 -14.90 -21.96
N LEU A 488 -12.65 -13.78 -22.38
CA LEU A 488 -13.97 -13.35 -21.92
C LEU A 488 -15.08 -13.94 -22.78
N VAL A 489 -16.14 -14.42 -22.11
CA VAL A 489 -17.44 -14.74 -22.71
C VAL A 489 -18.50 -13.87 -22.04
N LEU A 490 -19.06 -12.94 -22.79
CA LEU A 490 -19.99 -11.93 -22.30
C LEU A 490 -21.41 -12.27 -22.73
N VAL A 491 -22.32 -12.35 -21.76
CA VAL A 491 -23.72 -12.74 -21.99
C VAL A 491 -24.65 -11.67 -21.47
N ASP A 492 -25.60 -11.31 -22.31
CA ASP A 492 -26.68 -10.38 -22.00
C ASP A 492 -27.82 -10.57 -23.01
N ARG A 493 -29.02 -10.10 -22.69
CA ARG A 493 -30.11 -10.04 -23.68
C ARG A 493 -29.94 -8.86 -24.64
N ASP A 494 -29.25 -7.81 -24.19
CA ASP A 494 -28.97 -6.64 -25.02
C ASP A 494 -27.85 -6.91 -26.02
N ALA A 495 -28.24 -7.42 -27.19
CA ALA A 495 -27.32 -7.69 -28.29
C ALA A 495 -26.59 -6.43 -28.78
N ARG A 496 -27.20 -5.24 -28.69
CA ARG A 496 -26.58 -3.98 -29.13
C ARG A 496 -25.50 -3.54 -28.14
N GLY A 497 -25.82 -3.60 -26.84
CA GLY A 497 -24.86 -3.34 -25.77
C GLY A 497 -23.66 -4.29 -25.81
N LEU A 498 -23.90 -5.58 -26.07
CA LEU A 498 -22.82 -6.56 -26.27
C LEU A 498 -21.95 -6.25 -27.49
N ALA A 499 -22.56 -5.86 -28.62
CA ALA A 499 -21.82 -5.51 -29.83
C ALA A 499 -20.94 -4.26 -29.60
N ALA A 500 -21.47 -3.23 -28.93
CA ALA A 500 -20.71 -2.04 -28.57
C ALA A 500 -19.54 -2.37 -27.62
N LEU A 501 -19.80 -3.20 -26.60
CA LEU A 501 -18.76 -3.62 -25.66
C LEU A 501 -17.69 -4.48 -26.35
N ARG A 502 -18.06 -5.36 -27.27
CA ARG A 502 -17.09 -6.14 -28.05
C ARG A 502 -16.21 -5.26 -28.93
N ALA A 503 -16.80 -4.25 -29.59
CA ALA A 503 -16.05 -3.29 -30.38
C ALA A 503 -15.02 -2.52 -29.53
N GLU A 504 -15.36 -2.22 -28.27
CA GLU A 504 -14.44 -1.60 -27.32
C GLU A 504 -13.32 -2.55 -26.84
N LEU A 505 -13.66 -3.81 -26.52
CA LEU A 505 -12.75 -4.76 -25.86
C LEU A 505 -11.90 -5.60 -26.82
N GLY A 506 -12.21 -5.58 -28.13
CA GLY A 506 -11.46 -6.28 -29.17
C GLY A 506 -12.04 -7.64 -29.56
N GLU A 507 -11.65 -8.13 -30.75
CA GLU A 507 -12.26 -9.31 -31.40
C GLU A 507 -12.09 -10.63 -30.65
N ALA A 508 -11.07 -10.72 -29.78
CA ALA A 508 -10.85 -11.87 -28.93
C ALA A 508 -11.98 -12.07 -27.90
N THR A 509 -12.75 -11.02 -27.57
CA THR A 509 -13.89 -11.14 -26.65
C THR A 509 -15.07 -11.85 -27.32
N LEU A 510 -15.53 -12.95 -26.72
CA LEU A 510 -16.71 -13.66 -27.18
C LEU A 510 -17.97 -13.05 -26.58
N THR A 511 -19.02 -12.94 -27.38
CA THR A 511 -20.33 -12.42 -26.97
C THR A 511 -21.41 -13.41 -27.35
N TYR A 512 -22.41 -13.61 -26.49
CA TYR A 512 -23.56 -14.46 -26.75
C TYR A 512 -24.82 -13.77 -26.25
N ALA A 513 -25.74 -13.44 -27.15
CA ALA A 513 -27.02 -12.84 -26.79
C ALA A 513 -28.00 -13.94 -26.36
N ALA A 514 -28.53 -13.86 -25.14
CA ALA A 514 -29.45 -14.87 -24.62
C ALA A 514 -30.47 -14.26 -23.64
N ASP A 515 -31.70 -14.76 -23.70
CA ASP A 515 -32.64 -14.61 -22.59
C ASP A 515 -32.30 -15.64 -21.52
N LEU A 516 -31.91 -15.16 -20.35
CA LEU A 516 -31.49 -16.02 -19.25
C LEU A 516 -32.66 -16.75 -18.57
N CYS A 517 -33.91 -16.36 -18.84
CA CYS A 517 -35.09 -17.09 -18.39
C CYS A 517 -35.39 -18.35 -19.24
N ASP A 518 -34.74 -18.52 -20.39
CA ASP A 518 -34.97 -19.61 -21.32
C ASP A 518 -33.94 -20.72 -21.11
N GLU A 519 -34.38 -21.87 -20.58
CA GLU A 519 -33.52 -23.00 -20.25
C GLU A 519 -32.78 -23.58 -21.47
N ASP A 520 -33.41 -23.57 -22.65
CA ASP A 520 -32.79 -24.07 -23.88
C ASP A 520 -31.66 -23.14 -24.31
N GLN A 521 -31.83 -21.82 -24.14
CA GLN A 521 -30.77 -20.84 -24.39
C GLN A 521 -29.63 -20.93 -23.36
N LEU A 522 -29.92 -21.29 -22.10
CA LEU A 522 -28.88 -21.53 -21.09
C LEU A 522 -28.03 -22.76 -21.45
N ALA A 523 -28.66 -23.84 -21.91
CA ALA A 523 -27.95 -25.04 -22.38
C ALA A 523 -27.09 -24.70 -23.61
N ALA A 524 -27.68 -24.03 -24.61
CA ALA A 524 -26.98 -23.61 -25.82
C ALA A 524 -25.79 -22.66 -25.53
N LEU A 525 -25.91 -21.79 -24.53
CA LEU A 525 -24.80 -20.94 -24.08
C LEU A 525 -23.62 -21.77 -23.54
N ILE A 526 -23.89 -22.77 -22.71
CA ILE A 526 -22.83 -23.62 -22.15
C ILE A 526 -22.19 -24.49 -23.23
N ASP A 527 -22.99 -24.99 -24.19
CA ASP A 527 -22.47 -25.67 -25.37
C ASP A 527 -21.59 -24.76 -26.22
N PHE A 528 -21.98 -23.49 -26.40
CA PHE A 528 -21.16 -22.49 -27.07
C PHE A 528 -19.81 -22.29 -26.36
N VAL A 529 -19.79 -22.17 -25.03
CA VAL A 529 -18.55 -22.07 -24.24
C VAL A 529 -17.71 -23.34 -24.39
N GLN A 530 -18.33 -24.51 -24.36
CA GLN A 530 -17.64 -25.78 -24.55
C GLN A 530 -16.98 -25.86 -25.94
N GLN A 531 -17.69 -25.49 -27.00
CA GLN A 531 -17.19 -25.56 -28.37
C GLN A 531 -16.08 -24.54 -28.64
N ARG A 532 -16.19 -23.33 -28.08
CA ARG A 532 -15.22 -22.24 -28.34
C ARG A 532 -14.01 -22.28 -27.43
N CYS A 533 -14.17 -22.70 -26.18
CA CYS A 533 -13.15 -22.59 -25.14
C CYS A 533 -12.73 -23.93 -24.53
N GLY A 534 -13.54 -24.99 -24.65
CA GLY A 534 -13.25 -26.34 -24.14
C GLY A 534 -13.29 -26.50 -22.61
N ARG A 535 -13.16 -25.40 -21.86
CA ARG A 535 -13.15 -25.33 -20.39
C ARG A 535 -13.78 -24.02 -19.90
N LEU A 536 -14.05 -23.96 -18.60
CA LEU A 536 -14.43 -22.72 -17.92
C LEU A 536 -13.64 -22.61 -16.61
N ASP A 537 -13.05 -21.45 -16.35
CA ASP A 537 -12.28 -21.19 -15.12
C ASP A 537 -13.07 -20.37 -14.11
N ALA A 538 -13.95 -19.49 -14.59
CA ALA A 538 -14.87 -18.78 -13.73
C ALA A 538 -16.23 -18.55 -14.39
N LEU A 539 -17.30 -18.83 -13.64
CA LEU A 539 -18.65 -18.33 -13.92
C LEU A 539 -18.94 -17.17 -12.99
N VAL A 540 -19.29 -16.01 -13.55
CA VAL A 540 -19.73 -14.82 -12.83
C VAL A 540 -21.21 -14.58 -13.07
N ASN A 541 -22.04 -15.01 -12.12
CA ASN A 541 -23.47 -14.75 -12.10
C ASN A 541 -23.73 -13.32 -11.61
N ASN A 542 -23.82 -12.38 -12.55
CA ASN A 542 -23.99 -10.95 -12.25
C ASN A 542 -25.33 -10.37 -12.72
N ALA A 543 -26.02 -11.01 -13.67
CA ALA A 543 -27.35 -10.60 -14.09
C ALA A 543 -28.34 -10.56 -12.90
N ALA A 544 -29.11 -9.49 -12.82
CA ALA A 544 -30.19 -9.32 -11.85
C ALA A 544 -31.18 -8.28 -12.36
N ILE A 545 -32.42 -8.34 -11.86
CA ILE A 545 -33.43 -7.30 -12.03
C ILE A 545 -34.08 -6.97 -10.69
N VAL A 546 -34.67 -5.79 -10.57
CA VAL A 546 -35.55 -5.41 -9.47
C VAL A 546 -36.79 -4.76 -10.04
N ARG A 547 -37.95 -5.05 -9.47
CA ARG A 547 -39.21 -4.39 -9.82
C ARG A 547 -39.81 -3.78 -8.56
N VAL A 548 -39.86 -2.45 -8.56
CA VAL A 548 -40.38 -1.67 -7.44
C VAL A 548 -41.91 -1.65 -7.48
N GLY A 549 -42.53 -1.82 -6.32
CA GLY A 549 -43.98 -1.63 -6.14
C GLY A 549 -44.52 -2.45 -4.96
N PRO A 550 -45.68 -2.06 -4.40
CA PRO A 550 -46.37 -2.85 -3.39
C PRO A 550 -46.62 -4.28 -3.91
N LEU A 551 -46.41 -5.30 -3.06
CA LEU A 551 -46.62 -6.69 -3.46
C LEU A 551 -48.04 -6.94 -4.01
N THR A 552 -49.04 -6.22 -3.47
CA THR A 552 -50.45 -6.27 -3.87
C THR A 552 -50.70 -5.79 -5.31
N GLU A 553 -49.76 -5.07 -5.91
CA GLU A 553 -49.86 -4.50 -7.26
C GLU A 553 -48.97 -5.24 -8.28
N ARG A 554 -48.17 -6.20 -7.83
CA ARG A 554 -47.27 -6.99 -8.68
C ARG A 554 -48.05 -8.10 -9.41
N SER A 555 -47.88 -8.22 -10.72
CA SER A 555 -48.44 -9.36 -11.46
C SER A 555 -47.68 -10.66 -11.17
N PRO A 556 -48.35 -11.83 -11.18
CA PRO A 556 -47.67 -13.12 -10.97
C PRO A 556 -46.52 -13.37 -11.94
N ALA A 557 -46.66 -12.97 -13.20
CA ALA A 557 -45.60 -13.09 -14.22
C ALA A 557 -44.37 -12.26 -13.85
N SER A 558 -44.57 -11.05 -13.31
CA SER A 558 -43.46 -10.20 -12.91
C SER A 558 -42.75 -10.69 -11.66
N ILE A 559 -43.48 -11.33 -10.73
CA ILE A 559 -42.90 -12.00 -9.55
C ILE A 559 -42.04 -13.19 -9.99
N ARG A 560 -42.58 -14.03 -10.87
CA ARG A 560 -41.86 -15.20 -11.43
C ARG A 560 -40.59 -14.77 -12.15
N GLN A 561 -40.68 -13.82 -13.08
CA GLN A 561 -39.53 -13.32 -13.82
C GLN A 561 -38.40 -12.82 -12.90
N GLU A 562 -38.72 -12.11 -11.82
CA GLU A 562 -37.72 -11.63 -10.86
C GLU A 562 -37.06 -12.77 -10.09
N LEU A 563 -37.81 -13.79 -9.69
CA LEU A 563 -37.26 -15.01 -9.08
C LEU A 563 -36.44 -15.83 -10.09
N ASP A 564 -36.91 -15.93 -11.34
CA ASP A 564 -36.26 -16.70 -12.38
C ASP A 564 -34.88 -16.11 -12.70
N ILE A 565 -34.79 -14.80 -12.93
CA ILE A 565 -33.50 -14.14 -13.22
C ILE A 565 -32.59 -14.10 -11.99
N ASN A 566 -33.11 -13.72 -10.82
CA ASN A 566 -32.25 -13.44 -9.67
C ASN A 566 -31.85 -14.70 -8.88
N LEU A 567 -32.64 -15.78 -8.94
CA LEU A 567 -32.45 -16.97 -8.11
C LEU A 567 -32.29 -18.24 -8.95
N LEU A 568 -33.29 -18.57 -9.78
CA LEU A 568 -33.31 -19.87 -10.47
C LEU A 568 -32.21 -19.96 -11.53
N THR A 569 -32.07 -18.92 -12.36
CA THR A 569 -31.06 -18.82 -13.44
C THR A 569 -29.65 -19.06 -12.92
N PRO A 570 -29.12 -18.34 -11.89
CA PRO A 570 -27.80 -18.62 -11.35
C PRO A 570 -27.57 -20.08 -10.93
N LEU A 571 -28.60 -20.77 -10.43
CA LEU A 571 -28.53 -22.17 -10.02
C LEU A 571 -28.51 -23.12 -11.21
N LEU A 572 -29.38 -22.89 -12.21
CA LEU A 572 -29.39 -23.66 -13.44
C LEU A 572 -28.09 -23.49 -14.22
N LEU A 573 -27.58 -22.26 -14.33
CA LEU A 573 -26.31 -21.97 -14.98
C LEU A 573 -25.14 -22.61 -14.24
N ALA A 574 -25.11 -22.56 -12.90
CA ALA A 574 -24.12 -23.27 -12.12
C ALA A 574 -24.16 -24.79 -12.38
N ARG A 575 -25.36 -25.40 -12.37
CA ARG A 575 -25.57 -26.82 -12.67
C ARG A 575 -24.99 -27.20 -14.03
N LEU A 576 -25.27 -26.41 -15.06
CA LEU A 576 -24.80 -26.66 -16.42
C LEU A 576 -23.29 -26.38 -16.59
N ALA A 577 -22.75 -25.39 -15.87
CA ALA A 577 -21.34 -25.00 -15.97
C ALA A 577 -20.36 -25.87 -15.16
N ILE A 578 -20.83 -26.56 -14.11
CA ILE A 578 -19.98 -27.42 -13.24
C ILE A 578 -19.11 -28.42 -14.03
N PRO A 579 -19.62 -29.16 -15.04
CA PRO A 579 -18.78 -30.03 -15.87
C PRO A 579 -17.60 -29.32 -16.55
N LEU A 580 -17.77 -28.08 -17.01
CA LEU A 580 -16.69 -27.29 -17.60
C LEU A 580 -15.75 -26.72 -16.54
N LEU A 581 -16.29 -26.29 -15.39
CA LEU A 581 -15.53 -25.80 -14.24
C LEU A 581 -14.59 -26.87 -13.68
N ARG A 582 -15.01 -28.14 -13.63
CA ARG A 582 -14.17 -29.27 -13.19
C ARG A 582 -12.92 -29.49 -14.06
N ARG A 583 -12.89 -28.96 -15.29
CA ARG A 583 -11.72 -29.03 -16.19
C ARG A 583 -10.66 -27.98 -15.86
N SER A 584 -10.99 -27.01 -15.02
CA SER A 584 -10.06 -25.98 -14.54
C SER A 584 -9.35 -26.43 -13.26
N THR A 585 -8.06 -26.11 -13.15
CA THR A 585 -7.29 -26.25 -11.90
C THR A 585 -7.53 -25.09 -10.93
N ASN A 586 -8.34 -24.11 -11.33
CA ASN A 586 -8.53 -22.83 -10.66
C ASN A 586 -10.00 -22.41 -10.63
N ALA A 587 -10.94 -23.37 -10.61
CA ALA A 587 -12.36 -23.15 -10.82
C ALA A 587 -13.02 -22.23 -9.79
N ARG A 588 -13.86 -21.29 -10.25
CA ARG A 588 -14.59 -20.34 -9.41
C ARG A 588 -16.03 -20.14 -9.87
N LEU A 589 -16.94 -20.10 -8.92
CA LEU A 589 -18.33 -19.69 -9.11
C LEU A 589 -18.57 -18.43 -8.30
N VAL A 590 -18.62 -17.28 -8.96
CA VAL A 590 -18.77 -15.97 -8.31
C VAL A 590 -20.17 -15.45 -8.59
N THR A 591 -20.91 -15.09 -7.55
CA THR A 591 -22.30 -14.64 -7.67
C THR A 591 -22.49 -13.27 -7.03
N THR A 592 -23.02 -12.32 -7.79
CA THR A 592 -23.43 -11.00 -7.28
C THR A 592 -24.79 -11.15 -6.61
N VAL A 593 -24.78 -11.20 -5.27
CA VAL A 593 -25.98 -11.32 -4.44
C VAL A 593 -26.56 -9.91 -4.21
N SER A 594 -26.38 -9.35 -3.02
CA SER A 594 -26.75 -8.01 -2.55
C SER A 594 -26.69 -8.04 -1.02
N LEU A 595 -26.51 -6.90 -0.37
CA LEU A 595 -26.81 -6.80 1.08
C LEU A 595 -28.29 -7.11 1.39
N ALA A 596 -29.18 -6.96 0.41
CA ALA A 596 -30.58 -7.43 0.49
C ALA A 596 -30.72 -8.96 0.62
N GLY A 597 -29.63 -9.73 0.48
CA GLY A 597 -29.59 -11.16 0.81
C GLY A 597 -29.29 -11.46 2.29
N ILE A 598 -29.09 -10.42 3.11
CA ILE A 598 -28.91 -10.53 4.57
C ILE A 598 -29.90 -9.63 5.28
N PHE A 599 -30.07 -8.40 4.84
CA PHE A 599 -30.90 -7.40 5.50
C PHE A 599 -32.18 -7.14 4.69
N PRO A 600 -33.38 -7.32 5.27
CA PRO A 600 -34.63 -7.13 4.54
C PRO A 600 -34.87 -5.66 4.25
N THR A 601 -35.27 -5.37 3.01
CA THR A 601 -35.63 -4.02 2.57
C THR A 601 -37.14 -3.95 2.32
N PRO A 602 -37.87 -3.03 2.97
CA PRO A 602 -39.27 -2.72 2.63
C PRO A 602 -39.45 -2.43 1.13
N GLU A 603 -40.66 -2.60 0.61
CA GLU A 603 -41.03 -2.27 -0.79
C GLU A 603 -40.35 -3.12 -1.89
N SER A 604 -39.51 -4.08 -1.52
CA SER A 604 -38.91 -5.05 -2.46
C SER A 604 -38.86 -6.49 -1.91
N PRO A 605 -40.00 -7.05 -1.44
CA PRO A 605 -40.01 -8.36 -0.80
C PRO A 605 -39.60 -9.50 -1.73
N VAL A 606 -39.94 -9.44 -3.02
CA VAL A 606 -39.56 -10.45 -4.03
C VAL A 606 -38.05 -10.42 -4.28
N TYR A 607 -37.47 -9.22 -4.42
CA TYR A 607 -36.02 -9.05 -4.54
C TYR A 607 -35.29 -9.62 -3.32
N CYS A 608 -35.74 -9.29 -2.11
CA CYS A 608 -35.19 -9.87 -0.87
C CYS A 608 -35.29 -11.40 -0.89
N ALA A 609 -36.47 -11.97 -1.15
CA ALA A 609 -36.65 -13.42 -1.22
C ALA A 609 -35.65 -14.06 -2.22
N SER A 610 -35.51 -13.47 -3.41
CA SER A 610 -34.57 -13.94 -4.42
C SER A 610 -33.11 -13.90 -3.95
N LYS A 611 -32.67 -12.82 -3.29
CA LYS A 611 -31.28 -12.65 -2.86
C LYS A 611 -30.94 -13.40 -1.58
N PHE A 612 -31.89 -13.56 -0.65
CA PHE A 612 -31.74 -14.45 0.51
C PHE A 612 -31.64 -15.91 0.06
N GLY A 613 -32.55 -16.34 -0.82
CA GLY A 613 -32.52 -17.68 -1.41
C GLY A 613 -31.21 -17.93 -2.16
N LEU A 614 -30.76 -16.96 -2.97
CA LEU A 614 -29.53 -17.06 -3.75
C LEU A 614 -28.32 -17.18 -2.83
N ARG A 615 -28.25 -16.34 -1.79
CA ARG A 615 -27.17 -16.42 -0.78
C ARG A 615 -27.15 -17.79 -0.13
N GLY A 616 -28.29 -18.27 0.37
CA GLY A 616 -28.40 -19.58 1.01
C GLY A 616 -27.93 -20.71 0.09
N ALA A 617 -28.37 -20.69 -1.16
CA ALA A 617 -27.99 -21.69 -2.15
C ALA A 617 -26.49 -21.64 -2.49
N MET A 618 -25.89 -20.45 -2.64
CA MET A 618 -24.45 -20.31 -2.88
C MET A 618 -23.61 -20.78 -1.69
N LEU A 619 -24.06 -20.54 -0.46
CA LEU A 619 -23.40 -21.03 0.76
C LEU A 619 -23.49 -22.56 0.89
N ALA A 620 -24.58 -23.17 0.44
CA ALA A 620 -24.71 -24.63 0.36
C ALA A 620 -23.78 -25.20 -0.73
N LEU A 621 -23.84 -24.66 -1.96
CA LEU A 621 -22.96 -25.06 -3.06
C LEU A 621 -21.48 -24.90 -2.73
N ALA A 622 -21.10 -23.90 -1.93
CA ALA A 622 -19.73 -23.75 -1.47
C ALA A 622 -19.23 -24.97 -0.69
N GLN A 623 -20.10 -25.60 0.11
CA GLN A 623 -19.77 -26.80 0.87
C GLN A 623 -19.72 -28.03 -0.06
N ASP A 624 -20.69 -28.17 -0.97
CA ASP A 624 -20.80 -29.30 -1.89
C ASP A 624 -19.66 -29.35 -2.93
N LEU A 625 -19.20 -28.19 -3.36
CA LEU A 625 -18.23 -28.05 -4.45
C LEU A 625 -16.78 -27.85 -3.98
N ALA A 626 -16.55 -27.51 -2.71
CA ALA A 626 -15.20 -27.37 -2.16
C ALA A 626 -14.34 -28.63 -2.29
N PRO A 627 -14.85 -29.86 -2.01
CA PRO A 627 -14.09 -31.10 -2.23
C PRO A 627 -13.72 -31.34 -3.70
N GLN A 628 -14.45 -30.71 -4.63
CA GLN A 628 -14.25 -30.83 -6.08
C GLN A 628 -13.31 -29.74 -6.62
N GLY A 629 -12.73 -28.90 -5.74
CA GLY A 629 -11.80 -27.83 -6.12
C GLY A 629 -12.46 -26.57 -6.70
N ILE A 630 -13.79 -26.48 -6.71
CA ILE A 630 -14.51 -25.31 -7.21
C ILE A 630 -14.84 -24.38 -6.04
N ARG A 631 -14.32 -23.14 -6.09
CA ARG A 631 -14.54 -22.15 -5.03
C ARG A 631 -15.76 -21.31 -5.34
N VAL A 632 -16.77 -21.37 -4.48
CA VAL A 632 -17.97 -20.54 -4.57
C VAL A 632 -17.79 -19.26 -3.76
N CYS A 633 -18.19 -18.11 -4.33
CA CYS A 633 -18.03 -16.79 -3.72
C CYS A 633 -19.28 -15.94 -3.92
N CYS A 634 -19.70 -15.26 -2.87
CA CYS A 634 -20.79 -14.29 -2.89
C CYS A 634 -20.23 -12.86 -2.76
N VAL A 635 -20.63 -11.98 -3.67
CA VAL A 635 -20.37 -10.54 -3.58
C VAL A 635 -21.67 -9.83 -3.21
N LEU A 636 -21.65 -9.07 -2.10
CA LEU A 636 -22.82 -8.44 -1.49
C LEU A 636 -22.70 -6.91 -1.55
N PRO A 637 -22.99 -6.28 -2.70
CA PRO A 637 -23.00 -4.82 -2.79
C PRO A 637 -24.22 -4.21 -2.07
N SER A 638 -24.04 -3.02 -1.50
CA SER A 638 -25.10 -2.03 -1.20
C SER A 638 -25.58 -1.31 -2.46
N ALA A 639 -26.47 -0.33 -2.29
CA ALA A 639 -26.95 0.56 -3.34
C ALA A 639 -25.81 1.01 -4.27
N THR A 640 -25.92 0.66 -5.55
CA THR A 640 -24.90 0.90 -6.57
C THR A 640 -25.52 1.71 -7.70
N ASP A 641 -24.88 2.83 -8.07
CA ASP A 641 -25.34 3.75 -9.13
C ASP A 641 -25.31 3.06 -10.51
N THR A 642 -26.36 2.31 -10.79
CA THR A 642 -26.62 1.56 -12.02
C THR A 642 -27.94 2.04 -12.62
N PRO A 643 -28.20 1.79 -13.92
CA PRO A 643 -29.52 2.07 -14.51
C PRO A 643 -30.69 1.47 -13.72
N MET A 644 -30.48 0.29 -13.12
CA MET A 644 -31.43 -0.37 -12.22
C MET A 644 -31.78 0.49 -11.00
N LEU A 645 -30.78 0.96 -10.24
CA LEU A 645 -31.01 1.80 -9.06
C LEU A 645 -31.62 3.17 -9.45
N ARG A 646 -31.22 3.73 -10.59
CA ARG A 646 -31.78 5.00 -11.09
C ARG A 646 -33.27 4.87 -11.37
N ARG A 647 -33.68 3.78 -12.04
CA ARG A 647 -35.10 3.45 -12.29
C ARG A 647 -35.87 3.26 -10.99
N GLU A 648 -35.28 2.55 -10.04
CA GLU A 648 -35.86 2.38 -8.71
C GLU A 648 -36.06 3.71 -7.99
N ALA A 649 -35.05 4.59 -8.00
CA ALA A 649 -35.11 5.89 -7.34
C ALA A 649 -36.24 6.80 -7.89
N ILE A 650 -36.44 6.82 -9.22
CA ILE A 650 -37.48 7.66 -9.84
C ILE A 650 -38.89 7.08 -9.70
N ALA A 651 -39.02 5.76 -9.51
CA ALA A 651 -40.29 5.06 -9.34
C ALA A 651 -40.81 5.06 -7.88
N GLY A 652 -40.16 5.83 -6.99
CA GLY A 652 -40.52 5.86 -5.57
C GLY A 652 -39.97 4.68 -4.77
N GLY A 653 -38.80 4.15 -5.17
CA GLY A 653 -38.13 3.03 -4.52
C GLY A 653 -37.67 3.27 -3.08
N ASN A 654 -37.08 2.24 -2.48
CA ASN A 654 -36.86 2.21 -1.05
C ASN A 654 -35.83 3.26 -0.58
N ALA A 655 -36.31 4.26 0.15
CA ALA A 655 -35.50 5.35 0.69
C ALA A 655 -34.32 4.88 1.57
N LEU A 656 -34.43 3.73 2.24
CA LEU A 656 -33.37 3.20 3.11
C LEU A 656 -32.11 2.81 2.33
N GLN A 657 -32.20 2.54 1.02
CA GLN A 657 -31.04 2.30 0.18
C GLN A 657 -30.13 3.54 0.06
N PHE A 658 -30.66 4.73 0.35
CA PHE A 658 -29.98 6.02 0.23
C PHE A 658 -29.53 6.60 1.59
N MET A 659 -29.51 5.79 2.66
CA MET A 659 -28.97 6.23 3.96
C MET A 659 -27.51 6.71 3.87
N ASP A 660 -26.75 6.08 2.97
CA ASP A 660 -25.41 6.47 2.56
C ASP A 660 -25.38 6.65 1.04
N PRO A 661 -24.43 7.44 0.50
CA PRO A 661 -24.33 7.64 -0.95
C PRO A 661 -24.13 6.30 -1.69
N PRO A 662 -24.88 6.06 -2.78
CA PRO A 662 -24.67 4.89 -3.63
C PRO A 662 -23.21 4.79 -4.10
N GLN A 663 -22.70 3.57 -4.12
CA GLN A 663 -21.35 3.31 -4.61
C GLN A 663 -21.31 3.22 -6.15
N SER A 664 -20.12 3.35 -6.73
CA SER A 664 -19.95 3.23 -8.18
C SER A 664 -19.89 1.77 -8.65
N PRO A 665 -20.39 1.44 -9.86
CA PRO A 665 -20.26 0.10 -10.44
C PRO A 665 -18.80 -0.37 -10.56
N GLU A 666 -17.85 0.53 -10.82
CA GLU A 666 -16.41 0.22 -10.88
C GLU A 666 -15.88 -0.27 -9.52
N THR A 667 -16.45 0.21 -8.43
CA THR A 667 -16.08 -0.22 -7.07
C THR A 667 -16.51 -1.66 -6.82
N VAL A 668 -17.71 -2.04 -7.28
CA VAL A 668 -18.20 -3.43 -7.22
C VAL A 668 -17.38 -4.31 -8.17
N ALA A 669 -17.14 -3.88 -9.40
CA ALA A 669 -16.30 -4.59 -10.37
C ALA A 669 -14.87 -4.84 -9.83
N ARG A 670 -14.24 -3.85 -9.19
CA ARG A 670 -12.93 -4.03 -8.53
C ARG A 670 -12.96 -5.07 -7.42
N LEU A 671 -14.09 -5.24 -6.73
CA LEU A 671 -14.25 -6.30 -5.74
C LEU A 671 -14.42 -7.66 -6.41
N LEU A 672 -15.25 -7.76 -7.46
CA LEU A 672 -15.41 -8.99 -8.24
C LEU A 672 -14.07 -9.49 -8.79
N VAL A 673 -13.24 -8.60 -9.37
CA VAL A 673 -11.88 -8.91 -9.80
C VAL A 673 -11.02 -9.41 -8.63
N ARG A 674 -11.06 -8.75 -7.47
CA ARG A 674 -10.33 -9.19 -6.27
C ARG A 674 -10.79 -10.55 -5.76
N VAL A 675 -12.08 -10.87 -5.85
CA VAL A 675 -12.65 -12.17 -5.45
C VAL A 675 -12.24 -13.26 -6.45
N LEU A 676 -12.15 -12.95 -7.74
CA LEU A 676 -11.55 -13.86 -8.73
C LEU A 676 -10.07 -14.13 -8.38
N ASP A 677 -9.29 -13.12 -8.03
CA ASP A 677 -7.88 -13.32 -7.66
C ASP A 677 -7.73 -14.06 -6.32
N ARG A 678 -8.58 -13.72 -5.35
CA ARG A 678 -8.55 -14.21 -3.97
C ARG A 678 -9.94 -14.62 -3.52
N PRO A 679 -10.37 -15.84 -3.86
CA PRO A 679 -11.68 -16.34 -3.52
C PRO A 679 -11.95 -16.24 -2.02
N ARG A 680 -13.10 -15.64 -1.69
CA ARG A 680 -13.65 -15.57 -0.33
C ARG A 680 -15.13 -15.88 -0.43
N LEU A 681 -15.62 -16.66 0.52
CA LEU A 681 -17.00 -17.12 0.51
C LEU A 681 -18.00 -15.97 0.48
N GLU A 682 -17.78 -14.92 1.27
CA GLU A 682 -18.59 -13.70 1.24
C GLU A 682 -17.70 -12.46 1.27
N SER A 683 -18.03 -11.46 0.46
CA SER A 683 -17.32 -10.18 0.41
C SER A 683 -18.26 -9.04 0.03
N ALA A 684 -18.05 -7.86 0.62
CA ALA A 684 -18.79 -6.64 0.28
C ALA A 684 -17.81 -5.48 0.01
N PRO A 685 -18.15 -4.52 -0.87
CA PRO A 685 -17.26 -3.39 -1.15
C PRO A 685 -16.92 -2.57 0.09
N ARG A 686 -17.90 -2.46 1.00
CA ARG A 686 -17.76 -1.83 2.32
C ARG A 686 -17.94 -2.91 3.40
N ALA A 687 -16.82 -3.39 3.94
CA ALA A 687 -16.84 -4.48 4.93
C ALA A 687 -17.64 -4.13 6.20
N GLY A 688 -17.67 -2.86 6.60
CA GLY A 688 -18.46 -2.39 7.74
C GLY A 688 -19.97 -2.61 7.54
N GLU A 689 -20.50 -2.37 6.34
CA GLU A 689 -21.93 -2.58 6.04
C GLU A 689 -22.31 -4.06 6.15
N LEU A 690 -21.46 -4.97 5.64
CA LEU A 690 -21.66 -6.41 5.76
C LEU A 690 -21.72 -6.87 7.22
N TRP A 691 -20.81 -6.37 8.06
CA TRP A 691 -20.80 -6.71 9.49
C TRP A 691 -22.03 -6.15 10.22
N LEU A 692 -22.41 -4.90 9.95
CA LEU A 692 -23.59 -4.27 10.54
C LEU A 692 -24.88 -5.00 10.15
N SER A 693 -25.04 -5.37 8.88
CA SER A 693 -26.21 -6.12 8.42
C SER A 693 -26.33 -7.49 9.10
N ARG A 694 -25.20 -8.20 9.30
CA ARG A 694 -25.20 -9.48 10.04
C ARG A 694 -25.58 -9.30 11.51
N LEU A 695 -25.01 -8.28 12.17
CA LEU A 695 -25.33 -7.98 13.56
C LEU A 695 -26.80 -7.60 13.75
N ALA A 696 -27.35 -6.79 12.85
CA ALA A 696 -28.75 -6.39 12.90
C ALA A 696 -29.70 -7.60 12.80
N MET A 697 -29.29 -8.65 12.08
CA MET A 697 -30.06 -9.87 11.91
C MET A 697 -29.93 -10.88 13.06
N LEU A 698 -29.15 -10.58 14.12
CA LEU A 698 -29.17 -11.40 15.34
C LEU A 698 -30.49 -11.26 16.11
N VAL A 699 -31.19 -10.13 15.97
CA VAL A 699 -32.46 -9.84 16.65
C VAL A 699 -33.43 -9.14 15.69
N PRO A 700 -33.98 -9.84 14.68
CA PRO A 700 -34.79 -9.23 13.63
C PRO A 700 -36.09 -8.57 14.14
N ASP A 701 -36.62 -9.02 15.28
CA ASP A 701 -37.82 -8.44 15.92
C ASP A 701 -37.63 -6.97 16.33
N LEU A 702 -36.38 -6.50 16.42
CA LEU A 702 -36.06 -5.11 16.72
C LEU A 702 -36.19 -4.18 15.49
N LEU A 703 -36.15 -4.74 14.27
CA LEU A 703 -36.14 -3.96 13.02
C LEU A 703 -37.36 -3.03 12.89
N PRO A 704 -38.61 -3.45 13.16
CA PRO A 704 -39.78 -2.56 13.05
C PRO A 704 -39.70 -1.33 13.97
N ARG A 705 -38.99 -1.43 15.10
CA ARG A 705 -38.81 -0.32 16.05
C ARG A 705 -37.69 0.62 15.64
N VAL A 706 -36.67 0.10 14.97
CA VAL A 706 -35.43 0.83 14.63
C VAL A 706 -35.52 1.49 13.25
N LEU A 707 -36.11 0.82 12.25
CA LEU A 707 -36.19 1.30 10.87
C LEU A 707 -36.84 2.70 10.71
N PRO A 708 -37.92 3.06 11.45
CA PRO A 708 -38.52 4.40 11.35
C PRO A 708 -37.55 5.54 11.68
N PHE A 709 -36.57 5.31 12.56
CA PHE A 709 -35.56 6.31 12.91
C PHE A 709 -34.63 6.65 11.71
N PHE A 710 -34.40 5.68 10.84
CA PHE A 710 -33.53 5.82 9.67
C PHE A 710 -34.26 6.29 8.41
N GLN A 711 -35.59 6.15 8.36
CA GLN A 711 -36.40 6.52 7.20
C GLN A 711 -36.22 7.99 6.79
N ARG A 712 -36.24 8.92 7.75
CA ARG A 712 -35.98 10.36 7.49
C ARG A 712 -34.58 10.65 6.94
N ARG A 713 -33.58 9.82 7.27
CA ARG A 713 -32.22 9.93 6.72
C ARG A 713 -32.22 9.42 5.28
N GLY A 714 -32.83 8.26 5.04
CA GLY A 714 -33.02 7.69 3.70
C GLY A 714 -33.74 8.64 2.73
N GLU A 715 -34.87 9.22 3.14
CA GLU A 715 -35.64 10.18 2.32
C GLU A 715 -34.85 11.45 1.97
N ARG A 716 -33.99 11.90 2.89
CA ARG A 716 -33.07 13.01 2.63
C ARG A 716 -31.98 12.60 1.64
N GLY A 717 -31.46 11.39 1.75
CA GLY A 717 -30.50 10.81 0.82
C GLY A 717 -31.08 10.63 -0.58
N LEU A 718 -32.28 10.06 -0.70
CA LEU A 718 -32.99 9.89 -1.98
C LEU A 718 -33.22 11.23 -2.68
N ARG A 719 -33.67 12.26 -1.95
CA ARG A 719 -33.82 13.62 -2.52
C ARG A 719 -32.51 14.19 -3.05
N ARG A 720 -31.41 13.98 -2.32
CA ARG A 720 -30.06 14.40 -2.78
C ARG A 720 -29.64 13.64 -4.03
N TYR A 721 -29.87 12.34 -4.08
CA TYR A 721 -29.52 11.50 -5.22
C TYR A 721 -30.33 11.88 -6.47
N LEU A 722 -31.64 12.13 -6.35
CA LEU A 722 -32.47 12.59 -7.46
C LEU A 722 -31.99 13.96 -7.98
N SER A 723 -31.58 14.87 -7.08
CA SER A 723 -30.97 16.15 -7.47
C SER A 723 -29.61 15.98 -8.17
N ASP A 724 -28.79 15.01 -7.76
CA ASP A 724 -27.54 14.65 -8.44
C ASP A 724 -27.79 14.10 -9.85
N LEU A 725 -28.80 13.23 -10.02
CA LEU A 725 -29.19 12.73 -11.35
C LEU A 725 -29.64 13.85 -12.29
N GLU A 726 -30.36 14.85 -11.76
CA GLU A 726 -30.75 16.04 -12.52
C GLU A 726 -29.52 16.87 -12.93
N GLN A 727 -28.59 17.11 -12.00
CA GLN A 727 -27.35 17.85 -12.27
C GLN A 727 -26.44 17.15 -13.29
N ARG A 728 -26.42 15.82 -13.28
CA ARG A 728 -25.68 14.99 -14.25
C ARG A 728 -26.40 14.85 -15.59
N GLY A 729 -27.61 15.43 -15.72
CA GLY A 729 -28.41 15.37 -16.93
C GLY A 729 -28.96 13.97 -17.23
N LEU A 730 -29.09 13.10 -16.22
CA LEU A 730 -29.58 11.72 -16.34
C LEU A 730 -31.08 11.61 -16.07
N ALA A 731 -31.63 12.50 -15.24
CA ALA A 731 -33.05 12.59 -14.94
C ALA A 731 -33.59 14.02 -15.13
N GLU A 732 -34.88 14.14 -15.40
CA GLU A 732 -35.59 15.41 -15.51
C GLU A 732 -36.98 15.32 -14.87
N ARG A 733 -37.56 16.48 -14.53
CA ARG A 733 -38.92 16.57 -14.03
C ARG A 733 -39.89 16.92 -15.15
N HIS A 734 -40.92 16.09 -15.34
CA HIS A 734 -42.03 16.35 -16.26
C HIS A 734 -43.34 16.26 -15.48
N GLU A 735 -44.12 17.36 -15.45
CA GLU A 735 -45.43 17.42 -14.77
C GLU A 735 -45.40 16.97 -13.29
N GLY A 736 -44.30 17.25 -12.58
CA GLY A 736 -44.13 16.88 -11.17
C GLY A 736 -43.62 15.45 -10.92
N ALA A 737 -43.46 14.62 -11.96
CA ALA A 737 -42.87 13.29 -11.88
C ALA A 737 -41.44 13.25 -12.44
N TRP A 738 -40.59 12.40 -11.86
CA TRP A 738 -39.23 12.18 -12.36
C TRP A 738 -39.23 11.23 -13.56
N ARG A 739 -38.44 11.53 -14.59
CA ARG A 739 -38.23 10.67 -15.77
C ARG A 739 -36.73 10.58 -16.11
N LEU A 740 -36.27 9.39 -16.51
CA LEU A 740 -34.91 9.19 -17.02
C LEU A 740 -34.81 9.55 -18.51
N ARG A 741 -33.65 10.07 -18.92
CA ARG A 741 -33.34 10.40 -20.32
C ARG A 741 -33.14 9.15 -21.19
N PRO A 742 -33.32 9.24 -22.53
CA PRO A 742 -33.42 8.09 -23.44
C PRO A 742 -32.26 7.08 -23.36
N ASP A 743 -31.02 7.55 -23.21
CA ASP A 743 -29.82 6.67 -23.17
C ASP A 743 -29.78 5.78 -21.91
N ASP A 744 -30.47 6.17 -20.84
CA ASP A 744 -30.60 5.41 -19.59
C ASP A 744 -31.90 4.57 -19.53
N ARG A 745 -32.71 4.56 -20.61
CA ARG A 745 -33.94 3.74 -20.72
C ARG A 745 -33.67 2.31 -21.19
N ALA A 746 -32.52 2.05 -21.80
CA ALA A 746 -32.19 0.73 -22.32
C ALA A 746 -32.10 -0.31 -21.19
N GLU A 747 -32.81 -1.42 -21.38
CA GLU A 747 -32.65 -2.68 -20.65
C GLU A 747 -33.01 -3.82 -21.59
#